data_AF-A0AB74HMC7-F1
#
_entry.id   AF-A0AB74HMC7-F1
#
_cell.length_a   1.000
_cell.length_b   1.000
_cell.length_c   1.000
_cell.angle_alpha   90.00
_cell.angle_beta   90.00
_cell.angle_gamma   90.00
#
_symmetry.space_group_name_H-M   'P 1'
#
loop_
_entity.id
_entity.type
_entity.pdbx_description
1 polymer ?
#
loop_
_entity_poly.entity_id
_entity_poly.type
_entity_poly.pdbx_seq_one_letter_code
_entity_poly.pdbx_strand_id
1 'polypeptide(L)'
;MRRSVIVLVLLFLINISISPENVEAATPAPYQVSVSAGTILYQFSGKTLIPKTTLKSTKIFRAVTTSGAYYRLVDGRTTWYVRKQDGRLISTNLSLTAIADSANTRLIHEYMRTLTRGHIPYYYDELKDSTAIARADAAIKGNWYIPSPPHQLRVPNIDTYRFDKYVPNVDSNSFKFQIHYFTTLNQLTQAYAATGQDEYLRYGKRIISSWTKQYPISAYTRHPWPYHDHGTAIRTFHLLNFWNVFRTSRVNTDPAFSQLFAKTLYEHATLLAKTSFYKPNNNHGIFQDMALSAVAETHRSFDRSAAWRGLATTRLTRQLNHSLSADGVHLEHSPYYQIYLYDTLARFNDWASANRFELSSRMRDVKDMPVALTYMLKPNGTLPMFGDTPSITHRTNAIPYIERYPHLLYAMTGGKAGVQPTVKAGRLSNQYAFFRQHWGGRSGPFQDAVQVTMTAGYHSNIHKHADDLSIDLYGYGRDFLVESGRYAYTKRPERNVVLQAAAHNTVHVAGQSFRLIPSNLRRSQITSVGTSSIQWTASGTSQLIGNGMSHTRRLAYDRDGTVLVYDRVTSPVTESFVQRFHLGVGLHRVASGSRYAYFKDAAGRSLHLLQLEVGSIPKLAVGSSHVSYRDYDWQQRNQVATTKRGKGVTYLTLLHIGEKPTKISSYKMETTSRHYIVRYTLSDGTTKTLSMLR
;
A
#
# COMPACT_ATOMS: atom_id res chain seq x y z
N MET A 1 -26.63 -25.00 65.91
CA MET A 1 -25.24 -25.53 66.01
C MET A 1 -24.27 -24.38 65.77
N ARG A 2 -23.45 -24.08 66.80
CA ARG A 2 -22.09 -23.45 66.84
C ARG A 2 -21.71 -22.43 65.73
N ARG A 3 -21.46 -21.15 66.08
CA ARG A 3 -20.16 -20.52 66.49
C ARG A 3 -19.17 -20.44 65.31
N SER A 4 -18.48 -19.35 64.94
CA SER A 4 -18.04 -18.09 65.59
C SER A 4 -17.54 -17.13 64.48
N VAL A 5 -17.91 -15.84 64.46
CA VAL A 5 -17.25 -14.63 65.01
C VAL A 5 -16.16 -13.97 64.11
N ILE A 6 -16.45 -12.70 63.83
CA ILE A 6 -15.72 -11.60 63.19
C ILE A 6 -14.61 -11.07 64.15
N VAL A 7 -13.56 -10.41 63.64
CA VAL A 7 -13.15 -9.03 64.02
C VAL A 7 -11.71 -8.69 63.56
N LEU A 8 -11.65 -7.48 62.99
CA LEU A 8 -10.54 -6.62 62.56
C LEU A 8 -9.69 -6.10 63.75
N VAL A 9 -8.41 -5.74 63.52
CA VAL A 9 -7.72 -4.48 63.97
C VAL A 9 -6.20 -4.67 64.24
N LEU A 10 -5.43 -3.79 63.58
CA LEU A 10 -4.08 -3.23 63.84
C LEU A 10 -2.93 -4.11 64.38
N LEU A 11 -1.78 -4.05 63.69
CA LEU A 11 -0.51 -3.59 64.29
C LEU A 11 0.55 -3.23 63.23
N PHE A 12 1.17 -2.08 63.46
CA PHE A 12 2.32 -1.49 62.79
C PHE A 12 3.62 -2.22 63.21
N LEU A 13 4.66 -2.14 62.36
CA LEU A 13 6.11 -2.32 62.63
C LEU A 13 6.65 -3.74 62.89
N ILE A 14 7.18 -4.39 61.85
CA ILE A 14 8.58 -4.89 61.81
C ILE A 14 9.09 -4.79 60.36
N ASN A 15 10.11 -3.95 60.16
CA ASN A 15 10.93 -3.90 58.95
C ASN A 15 11.80 -5.17 58.90
N ILE A 16 11.52 -6.08 57.97
CA ILE A 16 12.50 -7.08 57.51
C ILE A 16 12.64 -6.89 56.00
N SER A 17 13.68 -6.15 55.62
CA SER A 17 14.17 -6.10 54.26
C SER A 17 14.73 -7.47 53.88
N ILE A 18 13.93 -8.30 53.23
CA ILE A 18 14.44 -9.42 52.45
C ILE A 18 14.81 -8.82 51.09
N SER A 19 16.06 -8.37 50.98
CA SER A 19 16.68 -8.12 49.69
C SER A 19 16.63 -9.43 48.90
N PRO A 20 16.00 -9.49 47.71
CA PRO A 20 16.29 -10.60 46.82
C PRO A 20 17.76 -10.46 46.46
N GLU A 21 18.58 -11.42 46.89
CA GLU A 21 19.90 -11.63 46.30
C GLU A 21 19.69 -11.82 44.81
N ASN A 22 19.92 -10.74 44.06
CA ASN A 22 20.13 -10.79 42.63
C ASN A 22 21.39 -11.63 42.41
N VAL A 23 21.22 -12.94 42.28
CA VAL A 23 22.13 -13.73 41.46
C VAL A 23 21.86 -13.24 40.03
N GLU A 24 22.52 -12.15 39.63
CA GLU A 24 22.74 -11.85 38.22
C GLU A 24 23.46 -13.06 37.64
N ALA A 25 22.71 -14.00 37.08
CA ALA A 25 23.28 -15.04 36.25
C ALA A 25 24.09 -14.31 35.17
N ALA A 26 25.43 -14.45 35.24
CA ALA A 26 26.34 -13.78 34.34
C ALA A 26 25.84 -13.94 32.91
N THR A 27 25.58 -12.80 32.23
CA THR A 27 25.02 -12.85 30.88
C THR A 27 25.96 -13.68 30.02
N PRO A 28 25.48 -14.78 29.38
CA PRO A 28 26.35 -15.66 28.63
C PRO A 28 27.07 -14.86 27.54
N ALA A 29 28.34 -15.20 27.31
CA ALA A 29 29.14 -14.53 26.29
C ALA A 29 28.41 -14.54 24.93
N PRO A 30 28.48 -13.45 24.14
CA PRO A 30 27.66 -13.28 22.93
C PRO A 30 27.94 -14.33 21.84
N TYR A 31 29.10 -14.99 21.93
CA TYR A 31 29.51 -16.06 21.05
C TYR A 31 30.01 -17.26 21.84
N GLN A 32 29.45 -18.42 21.52
CA GLN A 32 29.81 -19.70 22.12
C GLN A 32 29.99 -20.73 21.02
N VAL A 33 30.79 -21.77 21.25
CA VAL A 33 30.89 -22.91 20.34
C VAL A 33 30.44 -24.16 21.07
N SER A 34 29.41 -24.81 20.55
CA SER A 34 29.04 -26.16 20.97
C SER A 34 29.94 -27.16 20.26
N VAL A 35 30.64 -27.97 21.05
CA VAL A 35 31.58 -28.98 20.57
C VAL A 35 31.04 -30.34 21.02
N SER A 36 30.85 -31.25 20.07
CA SER A 36 30.29 -32.58 20.33
C SER A 36 31.27 -33.48 21.07
N ALA A 37 30.74 -34.45 21.82
CA ALA A 37 31.52 -35.56 22.36
C ALA A 37 32.34 -36.25 21.24
N GLY A 38 33.53 -36.75 21.57
CA GLY A 38 34.46 -37.36 20.61
C GLY A 38 35.34 -36.37 19.84
N THR A 39 35.15 -35.05 20.01
CA THR A 39 35.96 -34.04 19.32
C THR A 39 37.31 -33.83 20.00
N ILE A 40 38.40 -33.76 19.21
CA ILE A 40 39.74 -33.43 19.69
C ILE A 40 39.85 -31.92 19.96
N LEU A 41 40.27 -31.58 21.18
CA LEU A 41 40.70 -30.24 21.55
C LEU A 41 42.21 -30.12 21.43
N TYR A 42 42.64 -28.97 20.91
CA TYR A 42 44.05 -28.67 20.65
C TYR A 42 44.53 -27.52 21.54
N GLN A 43 45.84 -27.48 21.80
CA GLN A 43 46.52 -26.33 22.40
C GLN A 43 47.86 -26.09 21.71
N PHE A 44 48.35 -24.85 21.80
CA PHE A 44 49.70 -24.54 21.34
C PHE A 44 50.74 -25.11 22.29
N SER A 45 51.77 -25.73 21.73
CA SER A 45 53.04 -26.03 22.38
C SER A 45 54.13 -25.31 21.58
N GLY A 46 54.63 -24.19 22.12
CA GLY A 46 55.40 -23.24 21.33
C GLY A 46 54.57 -22.63 20.20
N LYS A 47 55.05 -22.75 18.95
CA LYS A 47 54.35 -22.27 17.73
C LYS A 47 53.47 -23.33 17.07
N THR A 48 53.44 -24.55 17.58
CA THR A 48 52.74 -25.68 16.96
C THR A 48 51.46 -26.00 17.70
N LEU A 49 50.37 -26.19 16.97
CA LEU A 49 49.08 -26.59 17.52
C LEU A 49 49.01 -28.12 17.60
N ILE A 50 48.92 -28.68 18.81
CA ILE A 50 48.94 -30.13 19.04
C ILE A 50 47.62 -30.63 19.66
N PRO A 51 47.15 -31.85 19.31
CA PRO A 51 46.06 -32.53 20.02
C PRO A 51 46.39 -32.65 21.50
N LYS A 52 45.41 -32.42 22.37
CA LYS A 52 45.59 -32.51 23.83
C LYS A 52 44.63 -33.45 24.51
N THR A 53 43.36 -33.42 24.14
CA THR A 53 42.34 -34.29 24.74
C THR A 53 41.15 -34.46 23.82
N THR A 54 40.40 -35.53 24.01
CA THR A 54 39.13 -35.78 23.34
C THR A 54 37.99 -35.49 24.31
N LEU A 55 37.02 -34.70 23.86
CA LEU A 55 35.88 -34.30 24.66
C LEU A 55 35.00 -35.51 25.00
N LYS A 56 34.75 -35.78 26.29
CA LYS A 56 33.95 -36.95 26.72
C LYS A 56 32.44 -36.76 26.56
N SER A 57 31.96 -35.53 26.67
CA SER A 57 30.54 -35.16 26.54
C SER A 57 30.45 -33.82 25.83
N THR A 58 29.35 -33.59 25.09
CA THR A 58 29.13 -32.31 24.41
C THR A 58 29.24 -31.15 25.39
N LYS A 59 30.03 -30.13 25.04
CA LYS A 59 30.30 -28.97 25.88
C LYS A 59 30.19 -27.68 25.08
N ILE A 60 29.64 -26.65 25.73
CA ILE A 60 29.58 -25.30 25.19
C ILE A 60 30.74 -24.50 25.78
N PHE A 61 31.56 -23.92 24.90
CA PHE A 61 32.69 -23.09 25.28
C PHE A 61 32.42 -21.62 24.94
N ARG A 62 33.01 -20.69 25.71
CA ARG A 62 33.07 -19.29 25.28
C ARG A 62 33.99 -19.17 24.07
N ALA A 63 33.49 -18.58 22.99
CA ALA A 63 34.31 -18.27 21.82
C ALA A 63 35.01 -16.92 22.03
N VAL A 64 36.31 -16.85 21.73
CA VAL A 64 37.10 -15.62 21.82
C VAL A 64 37.35 -15.02 20.44
N THR A 65 37.75 -15.85 19.48
CA THR A 65 38.00 -15.41 18.10
C THR A 65 38.08 -16.61 17.15
N THR A 66 38.33 -16.36 15.87
CA THR A 66 38.62 -17.39 14.87
C THR A 66 39.95 -17.11 14.18
N SER A 67 40.69 -18.17 13.87
CA SER A 67 41.96 -18.10 13.15
C SER A 67 42.12 -19.32 12.24
N GLY A 68 42.25 -19.08 10.92
CA GLY A 68 42.29 -20.14 9.92
C GLY A 68 41.12 -21.12 10.05
N ALA A 69 41.44 -22.41 10.18
CA ALA A 69 40.46 -23.49 10.32
C ALA A 69 39.97 -23.71 11.76
N TYR A 70 40.33 -22.86 12.74
CA TYR A 70 40.06 -23.10 14.16
C TYR A 70 39.25 -21.98 14.83
N TYR A 71 38.41 -22.36 15.79
CA TYR A 71 37.90 -21.47 16.83
C TYR A 71 38.88 -21.46 18.01
N ARG A 72 39.14 -20.27 18.57
CA ARG A 72 39.82 -20.12 19.86
C ARG A 72 38.76 -20.00 20.96
N LEU A 73 38.81 -20.93 21.89
CA LEU A 73 37.82 -21.14 22.94
C LEU A 73 38.43 -20.95 24.33
N VAL A 74 37.63 -20.57 25.32
CA VAL A 74 38.06 -20.48 26.72
C VAL A 74 37.11 -21.27 27.62
N ASP A 75 37.70 -21.96 28.59
CA ASP A 75 37.06 -22.76 29.63
C ASP A 75 37.77 -22.49 30.96
N GLY A 76 37.19 -21.63 31.80
CA GLY A 76 37.89 -21.08 32.96
C GLY A 76 39.15 -20.31 32.55
N ARG A 77 40.32 -20.76 33.01
CA ARG A 77 41.64 -20.19 32.64
C ARG A 77 42.27 -20.87 31.42
N THR A 78 41.66 -21.95 30.93
CA THR A 78 42.24 -22.77 29.86
C THR A 78 41.79 -22.27 28.50
N THR A 79 42.75 -22.08 27.59
CA THR A 79 42.47 -21.82 26.17
C THR A 79 42.51 -23.13 25.40
N TRP A 80 41.48 -23.36 24.58
CA TRP A 80 41.37 -24.51 23.68
C TRP A 80 41.23 -24.04 22.23
N TYR A 81 41.63 -24.88 21.29
CA TYR A 81 41.38 -24.70 19.87
C TYR A 81 40.61 -25.91 19.34
N VAL A 82 39.57 -25.66 18.57
CA VAL A 82 38.78 -26.71 17.91
C VAL A 82 38.64 -26.36 16.43
N ARG A 83 38.66 -27.36 15.54
CA ARG A 83 38.46 -27.10 14.11
C ARG A 83 37.03 -26.60 13.89
N LYS A 84 36.86 -25.67 12.95
CA LYS A 84 35.56 -25.05 12.64
C LYS A 84 34.51 -26.05 12.22
N GLN A 85 34.91 -27.10 11.51
CA GLN A 85 34.03 -28.19 11.07
C GLN A 85 33.55 -29.08 12.24
N ASP A 86 34.29 -29.13 13.34
CA ASP A 86 33.99 -29.98 14.51
C ASP A 86 33.24 -29.20 15.62
N GLY A 87 32.93 -27.93 15.40
CA GLY A 87 32.27 -27.06 16.36
C GLY A 87 31.18 -26.20 15.72
N ARG A 88 30.05 -26.07 16.39
CA ARG A 88 28.94 -25.21 15.95
C ARG A 88 29.00 -23.87 16.68
N LEU A 89 29.27 -22.79 15.95
CA LEU A 89 29.18 -21.43 16.49
C LEU A 89 27.71 -21.08 16.77
N ILE A 90 27.46 -20.62 17.99
CA ILE A 90 26.16 -20.22 18.51
C ILE A 90 26.29 -18.78 18.99
N SER A 91 25.29 -17.98 18.66
CA SER A 91 25.10 -16.66 19.24
C SER A 91 23.67 -16.57 19.73
N THR A 92 23.51 -16.24 21.00
CA THR A 92 22.25 -15.91 21.64
C THR A 92 22.41 -14.53 22.24
N ASN A 93 21.35 -13.72 22.19
CA ASN A 93 21.34 -12.40 22.81
C ASN A 93 22.39 -11.41 22.25
N LEU A 94 22.57 -11.40 20.93
CA LEU A 94 23.52 -10.55 20.24
C LEU A 94 23.05 -9.09 20.24
N SER A 95 23.61 -8.28 21.14
CA SER A 95 23.30 -6.85 21.27
C SER A 95 24.06 -5.98 20.28
N LEU A 96 23.60 -4.73 20.08
CA LEU A 96 24.32 -3.75 19.27
C LEU A 96 25.75 -3.52 19.78
N THR A 97 25.94 -3.49 21.10
CA THR A 97 27.27 -3.34 21.72
C THR A 97 28.18 -4.51 21.35
N ALA A 98 27.69 -5.74 21.44
CA ALA A 98 28.45 -6.92 21.06
C ALA A 98 28.77 -6.95 19.55
N ILE A 99 27.85 -6.49 18.70
CA ILE A 99 28.08 -6.33 17.25
C ILE A 99 29.13 -5.26 16.99
N ALA A 100 29.10 -4.13 17.70
CA ALA A 100 30.02 -3.01 17.47
C ALA A 100 31.43 -3.26 18.01
N ASP A 101 31.62 -4.23 18.90
CA ASP A 101 32.92 -4.56 19.48
C ASP A 101 33.85 -5.21 18.42
N SER A 102 34.98 -4.55 18.16
CA SER A 102 36.01 -5.02 17.23
C SER A 102 36.63 -6.38 17.62
N ALA A 103 36.58 -6.77 18.90
CA ALA A 103 37.03 -8.09 19.33
C ALA A 103 36.17 -9.21 18.72
N ASN A 104 34.90 -8.92 18.41
CA ASN A 104 33.95 -9.89 17.88
C ASN A 104 33.91 -9.94 16.34
N THR A 105 34.61 -9.05 15.61
CA THR A 105 34.48 -8.91 14.15
C THR A 105 34.61 -10.24 13.39
N ARG A 106 35.60 -11.07 13.75
CA ARG A 106 35.81 -12.38 13.11
C ARG A 106 34.73 -13.41 13.48
N LEU A 107 34.23 -13.37 14.72
CA LEU A 107 33.14 -14.24 15.15
C LEU A 107 31.81 -13.84 14.51
N ILE A 108 31.52 -12.54 14.40
CA ILE A 108 30.36 -12.01 13.67
C ILE A 108 30.42 -12.47 12.21
N HIS A 109 31.58 -12.35 11.57
CA HIS A 109 31.76 -12.81 10.19
C HIS A 109 31.42 -14.29 10.03
N GLU A 110 32.03 -15.16 10.82
CA GLU A 110 31.76 -16.60 10.77
C GLU A 110 30.29 -16.91 11.11
N TYR A 111 29.74 -16.25 12.13
CA TYR A 111 28.36 -16.43 12.55
C TYR A 111 27.38 -16.05 11.43
N MET A 112 27.52 -14.85 10.88
CA MET A 112 26.62 -14.33 9.85
C MET A 112 26.73 -15.12 8.53
N ARG A 113 27.92 -15.67 8.21
CA ARG A 113 28.12 -16.62 7.10
C ARG A 113 27.39 -17.94 7.33
N THR A 114 27.53 -18.48 8.55
CA THR A 114 27.03 -19.81 8.93
C THR A 114 25.57 -19.83 9.39
N LEU A 115 24.84 -18.71 9.36
CA LEU A 115 23.40 -18.66 9.60
C LEU A 115 22.69 -19.69 8.69
N THR A 116 22.38 -20.87 9.24
CA THR A 116 22.14 -22.09 8.45
C THR A 116 20.81 -22.11 7.72
N ARG A 117 19.88 -21.20 8.04
CA ARG A 117 18.62 -21.11 7.34
C ARG A 117 18.84 -20.36 6.03
N GLY A 118 18.99 -21.10 4.93
CA GLY A 118 18.67 -20.59 3.61
C GLY A 118 17.21 -20.19 3.64
N HIS A 119 16.95 -18.90 3.75
CA HIS A 119 15.59 -18.39 3.68
C HIS A 119 15.26 -18.12 2.22
N ILE A 120 14.03 -18.44 1.84
CA ILE A 120 13.50 -17.96 0.56
C ILE A 120 13.44 -16.43 0.70
N PRO A 121 14.10 -15.66 -0.20
CA PRO A 121 14.11 -14.20 -0.11
C PRO A 121 12.73 -13.61 -0.42
N TYR A 122 12.42 -12.43 0.16
CA TYR A 122 11.24 -11.65 -0.20
C TYR A 122 11.65 -10.51 -1.11
N TYR A 123 11.40 -10.62 -2.41
CA TYR A 123 11.65 -9.54 -3.35
C TYR A 123 10.48 -8.58 -3.38
N TYR A 124 10.67 -7.34 -2.87
CA TYR A 124 9.65 -6.29 -2.96
C TYR A 124 9.23 -6.05 -4.42
N ASP A 125 10.22 -5.90 -5.31
CA ASP A 125 10.05 -5.86 -6.77
C ASP A 125 10.78 -7.04 -7.42
N GLU A 126 10.06 -7.88 -8.17
CA GLU A 126 10.62 -8.96 -8.99
C GLU A 126 10.85 -8.51 -10.43
N LEU A 127 12.04 -8.78 -10.95
CA LEU A 127 12.44 -8.44 -12.31
C LEU A 127 12.59 -9.73 -13.13
N LYS A 128 12.32 -9.63 -14.44
CA LYS A 128 12.81 -10.65 -15.36
C LYS A 128 14.33 -10.65 -15.32
N ASP A 129 14.94 -11.84 -15.40
CA ASP A 129 16.40 -12.01 -15.39
C ASP A 129 17.11 -11.07 -16.38
N SER A 130 16.65 -11.02 -17.63
CA SER A 130 17.20 -10.13 -18.65
C SER A 130 17.14 -8.64 -18.28
N THR A 131 16.06 -8.21 -17.63
CA THR A 131 15.90 -6.84 -17.13
C THR A 131 16.82 -6.56 -15.94
N ALA A 132 16.97 -7.53 -15.02
CA ALA A 132 17.86 -7.40 -13.87
C ALA A 132 19.32 -7.26 -14.34
N ILE A 133 19.77 -8.16 -15.23
CA ILE A 133 21.11 -8.17 -15.82
C ILE A 133 21.39 -6.85 -16.53
N ALA A 134 20.51 -6.42 -17.46
CA ALA A 134 20.73 -5.20 -18.23
C ALA A 134 20.85 -3.95 -17.33
N ARG A 135 20.03 -3.85 -16.29
CA ARG A 135 20.08 -2.73 -15.33
C ARG A 135 21.30 -2.80 -14.43
N ALA A 136 21.70 -4.00 -14.00
CA ALA A 136 22.88 -4.22 -13.17
C ALA A 136 24.19 -3.88 -13.92
N ASP A 137 24.31 -4.33 -15.18
CA ASP A 137 25.45 -4.02 -16.05
C ASP A 137 25.58 -2.51 -16.28
N ALA A 138 24.46 -1.83 -16.52
CA ALA A 138 24.43 -0.39 -16.63
C ALA A 138 24.81 0.28 -15.30
N ALA A 139 24.34 -0.25 -14.17
CA ALA A 139 24.60 0.31 -12.85
C ALA A 139 26.08 0.23 -12.44
N ILE A 140 26.78 -0.86 -12.76
CA ILE A 140 28.23 -1.00 -12.53
C ILE A 140 29.03 0.03 -13.33
N LYS A 141 28.55 0.40 -14.52
CA LYS A 141 29.09 1.48 -15.37
C LYS A 141 28.64 2.89 -14.92
N GLY A 142 27.94 2.97 -13.79
CA GLY A 142 27.45 4.21 -13.20
C GLY A 142 26.14 4.75 -13.76
N ASN A 143 25.42 4.00 -14.60
CA ASN A 143 24.13 4.41 -15.16
C ASN A 143 23.00 3.67 -14.44
N TRP A 144 22.45 4.28 -13.39
CA TRP A 144 21.44 3.63 -12.55
C TRP A 144 20.03 3.86 -13.12
N TYR A 145 19.23 2.80 -13.17
CA TYR A 145 17.79 2.90 -13.46
C TYR A 145 16.98 3.05 -12.17
N ILE A 146 16.10 4.06 -12.14
CA ILE A 146 15.16 4.32 -11.03
C ILE A 146 13.72 4.22 -11.57
N PRO A 147 12.77 3.53 -10.91
CA PRO A 147 11.42 3.31 -11.43
C PRO A 147 10.49 4.52 -11.22
N SER A 148 11.01 5.73 -11.46
CA SER A 148 10.29 7.00 -11.45
C SER A 148 11.01 8.00 -12.34
N PRO A 149 10.31 8.96 -12.97
CA PRO A 149 10.96 10.01 -13.77
C PRO A 149 12.07 10.73 -12.99
N PRO A 150 13.24 11.01 -13.61
CA PRO A 150 13.59 10.85 -15.03
C PRO A 150 14.07 9.44 -15.45
N HIS A 151 13.85 8.44 -14.62
CA HIS A 151 14.22 7.03 -14.82
C HIS A 151 15.71 6.70 -14.81
N GLN A 152 16.58 7.70 -14.69
CA GLN A 152 18.02 7.54 -14.74
C GLN A 152 18.73 8.39 -13.69
N LEU A 153 19.80 7.86 -13.12
CA LEU A 153 20.74 8.57 -12.25
C LEU A 153 22.17 8.20 -12.63
N ARG A 154 23.02 9.22 -12.86
CA ARG A 154 24.44 9.01 -13.14
C ARG A 154 25.24 8.99 -11.84
N VAL A 155 25.89 7.85 -11.55
CA VAL A 155 26.73 7.58 -10.37
C VAL A 155 28.09 7.05 -10.84
N PRO A 156 29.02 7.89 -11.36
CA PRO A 156 30.25 7.43 -11.98
C PRO A 156 31.17 6.63 -11.05
N ASN A 157 31.23 7.01 -9.77
CA ASN A 157 31.96 6.29 -8.74
C ASN A 157 31.18 6.32 -7.43
N ILE A 158 30.56 5.19 -7.06
CA ILE A 158 29.75 5.06 -5.85
C ILE A 158 30.55 5.32 -4.56
N ASP A 159 31.85 5.05 -4.52
CA ASP A 159 32.66 5.21 -3.30
C ASP A 159 32.85 6.68 -2.92
N THR A 160 32.79 7.58 -3.90
CA THR A 160 32.95 9.04 -3.72
C THR A 160 31.67 9.83 -4.03
N TYR A 161 30.61 9.16 -4.48
CA TYR A 161 29.37 9.82 -4.88
C TYR A 161 28.62 10.40 -3.68
N ARG A 162 28.37 11.70 -3.70
CA ARG A 162 27.61 12.43 -2.69
C ARG A 162 26.14 12.54 -3.09
N PHE A 163 25.28 11.71 -2.50
CA PHE A 163 23.85 11.66 -2.85
C PHE A 163 23.14 12.98 -2.54
N ASP A 164 23.55 13.70 -1.49
CA ASP A 164 23.03 15.01 -1.12
C ASP A 164 23.39 16.12 -2.11
N LYS A 165 24.49 15.95 -2.86
CA LYS A 165 25.00 16.96 -3.82
C LYS A 165 24.60 16.67 -5.26
N TYR A 166 24.63 15.40 -5.66
CA TYR A 166 24.59 15.02 -7.07
C TYR A 166 23.27 14.38 -7.50
N VAL A 167 22.36 14.02 -6.57
CA VAL A 167 21.00 13.62 -6.96
C VAL A 167 20.29 14.85 -7.56
N PRO A 168 19.80 14.77 -8.81
CA PRO A 168 19.21 15.92 -9.47
C PRO A 168 17.94 16.37 -8.76
N ASN A 169 17.69 17.67 -8.77
CA ASN A 169 16.44 18.20 -8.28
C ASN A 169 15.35 17.97 -9.33
N VAL A 170 14.57 16.91 -9.15
CA VAL A 170 13.47 16.52 -10.02
C VAL A 170 12.14 16.65 -9.30
N ASP A 171 11.07 16.84 -10.08
CA ASP A 171 9.71 17.03 -9.56
C ASP A 171 9.10 15.77 -8.93
N SER A 172 9.69 14.60 -9.20
CA SER A 172 9.25 13.32 -8.68
C SER A 172 9.79 13.08 -7.27
N ASN A 173 8.91 13.15 -6.27
CA ASN A 173 9.25 12.72 -4.91
C ASN A 173 9.62 11.23 -4.86
N SER A 174 8.95 10.41 -5.68
CA SER A 174 9.22 8.98 -5.79
C SER A 174 10.64 8.70 -6.29
N PHE A 175 11.23 9.54 -7.14
CA PHE A 175 12.60 9.34 -7.61
C PHE A 175 13.63 9.43 -6.46
N LYS A 176 13.56 10.48 -5.65
CA LYS A 176 14.45 10.67 -4.49
C LYS A 176 14.27 9.53 -3.47
N PHE A 177 13.03 9.15 -3.24
CA PHE A 177 12.65 8.06 -2.38
C PHE A 177 13.23 6.70 -2.83
N GLN A 178 13.07 6.35 -4.10
CA GLN A 178 13.46 5.04 -4.66
C GLN A 178 14.99 4.84 -4.72
N ILE A 179 15.77 5.92 -4.89
CA ILE A 179 17.23 5.88 -4.74
C ILE A 179 17.61 5.33 -3.36
N HIS A 180 16.98 5.87 -2.31
CA HIS A 180 17.34 5.59 -0.93
C HIS A 180 16.72 4.33 -0.36
N TYR A 181 15.68 3.76 -0.95
CA TYR A 181 15.28 2.41 -0.57
C TYR A 181 16.19 1.32 -1.16
N PHE A 182 17.12 1.68 -2.06
CA PHE A 182 18.05 0.78 -2.79
C PHE A 182 17.46 -0.05 -3.94
N THR A 183 16.72 0.57 -4.88
CA THR A 183 16.29 -0.14 -6.12
C THR A 183 17.49 -0.78 -6.84
N THR A 184 18.61 -0.07 -6.93
CA THR A 184 19.80 -0.56 -7.64
C THR A 184 20.43 -1.77 -6.95
N LEU A 185 20.39 -1.84 -5.61
CA LEU A 185 20.86 -3.04 -4.90
C LEU A 185 19.99 -4.26 -5.23
N ASN A 186 18.67 -4.07 -5.34
CA ASN A 186 17.75 -5.14 -5.75
C ASN A 186 18.06 -5.64 -7.18
N GLN A 187 18.31 -4.73 -8.12
CA GLN A 187 18.70 -5.06 -9.49
C GLN A 187 19.98 -5.90 -9.54
N LEU A 188 21.03 -5.48 -8.81
CA LEU A 188 22.31 -6.21 -8.71
C LEU A 188 22.13 -7.58 -8.04
N THR A 189 21.30 -7.66 -7.00
CA THR A 189 21.04 -8.91 -6.27
C THR A 189 20.37 -9.94 -7.18
N GLN A 190 19.36 -9.52 -7.95
CA GLN A 190 18.66 -10.42 -8.88
C GLN A 190 19.54 -10.77 -10.10
N ALA A 191 20.37 -9.86 -10.60
CA ALA A 191 21.34 -10.16 -11.65
C ALA A 191 22.39 -11.20 -11.19
N TYR A 192 22.86 -11.11 -9.94
CA TYR A 192 23.71 -12.15 -9.35
C TYR A 192 22.97 -13.49 -9.26
N ALA A 193 21.72 -13.50 -8.81
CA ALA A 193 20.93 -14.73 -8.74
C ALA A 193 20.75 -15.40 -10.11
N ALA A 194 20.62 -14.61 -11.18
CA ALA A 194 20.47 -15.10 -12.54
C ALA A 194 21.78 -15.59 -13.19
N THR A 195 22.94 -15.09 -12.77
CA THR A 195 24.21 -15.28 -13.53
C THR A 195 25.37 -15.86 -12.71
N GLY A 196 25.34 -15.74 -11.39
CA GLY A 196 26.47 -16.05 -10.50
C GLY A 196 27.66 -15.08 -10.60
N GLN A 197 27.53 -13.94 -11.29
CA GLN A 197 28.64 -13.02 -11.49
C GLN A 197 28.93 -12.15 -10.25
N ASP A 198 30.06 -12.44 -9.60
CA ASP A 198 30.52 -11.76 -8.38
C ASP A 198 30.58 -10.24 -8.44
N GLU A 199 30.78 -9.65 -9.62
CA GLU A 199 30.91 -8.20 -9.80
C GLU A 199 29.67 -7.44 -9.31
N TYR A 200 28.48 -8.01 -9.46
CA TYR A 200 27.25 -7.44 -8.93
C TYR A 200 27.27 -7.37 -7.40
N LEU A 201 27.80 -8.41 -6.73
CA LEU A 201 27.96 -8.43 -5.28
C LEU A 201 29.05 -7.47 -4.80
N ARG A 202 30.18 -7.38 -5.52
CA ARG A 202 31.25 -6.41 -5.22
C ARG A 202 30.73 -4.98 -5.32
N TYR A 203 29.94 -4.65 -6.35
CA TYR A 203 29.35 -3.33 -6.49
C TYR A 203 28.27 -3.07 -5.44
N GLY A 204 27.42 -4.05 -5.13
CA GLY A 204 26.44 -3.95 -4.04
C GLY A 204 27.06 -3.67 -2.67
N LYS A 205 28.18 -4.35 -2.35
CA LYS A 205 29.00 -4.07 -1.15
C LYS A 205 29.44 -2.60 -1.12
N ARG A 206 29.91 -2.04 -2.24
CA ARG A 206 30.32 -0.63 -2.34
C ARG A 206 29.16 0.35 -2.13
N ILE A 207 27.97 0.07 -2.68
CA ILE A 207 26.75 0.86 -2.42
C ILE A 207 26.46 0.93 -0.92
N ILE A 208 26.41 -0.22 -0.25
CA ILE A 208 26.07 -0.30 1.17
C ILE A 208 27.11 0.44 2.02
N SER A 209 28.40 0.19 1.80
CA SER A 209 29.50 0.84 2.52
C SER A 209 29.49 2.36 2.33
N SER A 210 29.32 2.84 1.10
CA SER A 210 29.28 4.28 0.81
C SER A 210 28.07 4.97 1.43
N TRP A 211 26.88 4.35 1.31
CA TRP A 211 25.64 4.93 1.84
C TRP A 211 25.64 4.98 3.37
N THR A 212 26.04 3.90 4.04
CA THR A 212 26.08 3.84 5.51
C THR A 212 27.11 4.79 6.12
N LYS A 213 28.21 5.05 5.40
CA LYS A 213 29.17 6.10 5.77
C LYS A 213 28.58 7.51 5.68
N GLN A 214 27.80 7.78 4.62
CA GLN A 214 27.19 9.10 4.41
C GLN A 214 25.99 9.35 5.33
N TYR A 215 25.24 8.30 5.64
CA TYR A 215 23.99 8.38 6.39
C TYR A 215 24.06 7.43 7.60
N PRO A 216 24.76 7.82 8.69
CA PRO A 216 24.72 7.08 9.93
C PRO A 216 23.34 7.22 10.59
N ILE A 217 22.80 6.12 11.12
CA ILE A 217 21.43 6.09 11.66
C ILE A 217 21.25 6.99 12.88
N SER A 218 22.32 7.27 13.63
CA SER A 218 22.30 8.20 14.75
C SER A 218 21.85 9.61 14.33
N ALA A 219 22.00 9.95 13.05
CA ALA A 219 21.58 11.22 12.46
C ALA A 219 20.30 11.10 11.60
N TYR A 220 19.48 10.05 11.77
CA TYR A 220 18.37 9.77 10.84
C TYR A 220 17.39 10.95 10.65
N THR A 221 17.15 11.72 11.71
CA THR A 221 16.24 12.89 11.67
C THR A 221 16.74 14.02 10.77
N ARG A 222 18.06 14.09 10.49
CA ARG A 222 18.66 15.08 9.59
C ARG A 222 18.56 14.69 8.12
N HIS A 223 18.12 13.46 7.83
CA HIS A 223 18.18 12.87 6.49
C HIS A 223 16.81 12.28 6.09
N PRO A 224 15.80 13.12 5.79
CA PRO A 224 14.42 12.69 5.57
C PRO A 224 14.24 11.79 4.34
N TRP A 225 15.07 11.93 3.29
CA TRP A 225 15.03 11.05 2.13
C TRP A 225 15.69 9.69 2.41
N PRO A 226 16.96 9.62 2.89
CA PRO A 226 17.57 8.38 3.35
C PRO A 226 16.74 7.60 4.38
N TYR A 227 16.12 8.30 5.33
CA TYR A 227 15.30 7.71 6.38
C TYR A 227 13.83 8.10 6.28
N HIS A 228 13.28 8.08 5.07
CA HIS A 228 11.84 8.03 4.91
C HIS A 228 11.32 6.71 5.50
N ASP A 229 10.19 6.74 6.20
CA ASP A 229 9.61 5.57 6.90
C ASP A 229 9.42 4.35 5.99
N HIS A 230 8.62 4.49 4.94
CA HIS A 230 8.40 3.46 3.93
C HIS A 230 9.68 3.01 3.22
N GLY A 231 10.58 3.94 2.91
CA GLY A 231 11.81 3.65 2.16
C GLY A 231 12.81 2.87 3.00
N THR A 232 12.84 3.13 4.31
CA THR A 232 13.61 2.36 5.28
C THR A 232 13.10 0.93 5.41
N ALA A 233 11.78 0.73 5.35
CA ALA A 233 11.18 -0.60 5.33
C ALA A 233 11.57 -1.38 4.07
N ILE A 234 11.38 -0.79 2.88
CA ILE A 234 11.74 -1.44 1.60
C ILE A 234 13.25 -1.74 1.53
N ARG A 235 14.10 -0.79 1.95
CA ARG A 235 15.56 -0.99 2.02
C ARG A 235 15.95 -2.19 2.85
N THR A 236 15.22 -2.43 3.93
CA THR A 236 15.48 -3.58 4.81
C THR A 236 15.27 -4.90 4.07
N PHE A 237 14.26 -5.03 3.23
CA PHE A 237 14.10 -6.21 2.38
C PHE A 237 15.24 -6.36 1.37
N HIS A 238 15.64 -5.28 0.70
CA HIS A 238 16.75 -5.33 -0.25
C HIS A 238 18.09 -5.69 0.41
N LEU A 239 18.32 -5.21 1.63
CA LEU A 239 19.47 -5.63 2.46
C LEU A 239 19.38 -7.12 2.79
N LEU A 240 18.26 -7.61 3.31
CA LEU A 240 18.10 -9.03 3.64
C LEU A 240 18.32 -9.94 2.42
N ASN A 241 17.79 -9.57 1.26
CA ASN A 241 17.98 -10.32 0.02
C ASN A 241 19.43 -10.32 -0.44
N PHE A 242 20.08 -9.15 -0.42
CA PHE A 242 21.50 -9.04 -0.73
C PHE A 242 22.34 -9.94 0.19
N TRP A 243 22.06 -9.90 1.50
CA TRP A 243 22.77 -10.74 2.47
C TRP A 243 22.57 -12.23 2.22
N ASN A 244 21.36 -12.65 1.85
CA ASN A 244 21.03 -14.05 1.61
C ASN A 244 21.96 -14.68 0.55
N VAL A 245 22.25 -13.94 -0.53
CA VAL A 245 23.17 -14.37 -1.59
C VAL A 245 24.63 -14.04 -1.29
N PHE A 246 24.90 -12.93 -0.62
CA PHE A 246 26.26 -12.45 -0.35
C PHE A 246 26.97 -13.32 0.68
N ARG A 247 26.28 -13.75 1.75
CA ARG A 247 26.90 -14.37 2.93
C ARG A 247 27.70 -15.62 2.62
N THR A 248 27.25 -16.46 1.69
CA THR A 248 27.94 -17.70 1.29
C THR A 248 28.83 -17.51 0.07
N SER A 249 28.76 -16.36 -0.61
CA SER A 249 29.54 -16.09 -1.81
C SER A 249 31.05 -16.06 -1.53
N ARG A 250 31.83 -16.29 -2.58
CA ARG A 250 33.29 -16.11 -2.59
C ARG A 250 33.74 -14.65 -2.42
N VAL A 251 32.82 -13.69 -2.58
CA VAL A 251 33.08 -12.25 -2.39
C VAL A 251 33.13 -11.87 -0.91
N ASN A 252 32.41 -12.59 -0.05
CA ASN A 252 32.32 -12.27 1.38
C ASN A 252 33.56 -12.74 2.16
N THR A 253 34.70 -12.11 1.93
CA THR A 253 35.98 -12.40 2.62
C THR A 253 36.37 -11.36 3.66
N ASP A 254 35.54 -10.33 3.85
CA ASP A 254 35.82 -9.17 4.69
C ASP A 254 34.99 -9.20 5.98
N PRO A 255 35.62 -9.51 7.13
CA PRO A 255 34.95 -9.51 8.42
C PRO A 255 34.38 -8.16 8.83
N ALA A 256 35.06 -7.05 8.48
CA ALA A 256 34.60 -5.71 8.83
C ALA A 256 33.30 -5.36 8.11
N PHE A 257 33.15 -5.76 6.84
CA PHE A 257 31.90 -5.59 6.12
C PHE A 257 30.77 -6.45 6.71
N SER A 258 31.03 -7.70 7.10
CA SER A 258 30.01 -8.53 7.77
C SER A 258 29.53 -7.92 9.08
N GLN A 259 30.45 -7.33 9.85
CA GLN A 259 30.13 -6.58 11.07
C GLN A 259 29.30 -5.32 10.77
N LEU A 260 29.72 -4.50 9.79
CA LEU A 260 28.95 -3.33 9.33
C LEU A 260 27.54 -3.72 8.90
N PHE A 261 27.41 -4.83 8.19
CA PHE A 261 26.13 -5.32 7.69
C PHE A 261 25.20 -5.76 8.84
N ALA A 262 25.70 -6.56 9.78
CA ALA A 262 24.96 -6.97 10.97
C ALA A 262 24.50 -5.74 11.79
N LYS A 263 25.40 -4.77 11.98
CA LYS A 263 25.10 -3.50 12.64
C LYS A 263 23.99 -2.74 11.90
N THR A 264 24.09 -2.64 10.58
CA THR A 264 23.11 -1.94 9.73
C THR A 264 21.71 -2.54 9.89
N LEU A 265 21.57 -3.87 9.84
CA LEU A 265 20.28 -4.54 10.03
C LEU A 265 19.70 -4.32 11.43
N TYR A 266 20.53 -4.46 12.47
CA TYR A 266 20.12 -4.24 13.86
C TYR A 266 19.58 -2.81 14.06
N GLU A 267 20.31 -1.83 13.53
CA GLU A 267 19.96 -0.42 13.59
C GLU A 267 18.65 -0.13 12.83
N HIS A 268 18.46 -0.70 11.63
CA HIS A 268 17.22 -0.55 10.88
C HIS A 268 16.02 -1.14 11.64
N ALA A 269 16.14 -2.33 12.21
CA ALA A 269 15.08 -2.92 13.03
C ALA A 269 14.79 -2.08 14.29
N THR A 270 15.83 -1.54 14.93
CA THR A 270 15.68 -0.62 16.06
C THR A 270 14.90 0.64 15.66
N LEU A 271 15.19 1.22 14.51
CA LEU A 271 14.48 2.41 14.01
C LEU A 271 13.04 2.10 13.61
N LEU A 272 12.77 0.99 12.92
CA LEU A 272 11.42 0.53 12.57
C LEU A 272 10.56 0.24 13.81
N ALA A 273 11.17 -0.24 14.89
CA ALA A 273 10.49 -0.43 16.17
C ALA A 273 10.16 0.90 16.89
N LYS A 274 10.83 2.01 16.57
CA LYS A 274 10.67 3.29 17.27
C LYS A 274 9.30 3.94 16.99
N THR A 275 8.55 4.23 18.05
CA THR A 275 7.20 4.84 17.93
C THR A 275 7.21 6.17 17.17
N SER A 276 8.22 7.03 17.38
CA SER A 276 8.32 8.33 16.68
C SER A 276 8.66 8.21 15.19
N PHE A 277 9.06 7.02 14.73
CA PHE A 277 9.34 6.74 13.32
C PHE A 277 8.20 5.98 12.63
N TYR A 278 7.32 5.34 13.41
CA TYR A 278 6.24 4.51 12.92
C TYR A 278 5.08 5.34 12.34
N LYS A 279 4.47 4.86 11.25
CA LYS A 279 3.30 5.46 10.62
C LYS A 279 2.03 4.62 10.86
N PRO A 280 1.32 4.83 11.99
CA PRO A 280 0.07 4.12 12.24
C PRO A 280 -1.01 4.53 11.24
N ASN A 281 -1.96 3.64 10.96
CA ASN A 281 -3.16 3.90 10.14
C ASN A 281 -2.83 4.38 8.71
N ASN A 282 -1.78 3.79 8.14
CA ASN A 282 -1.22 4.13 6.84
C ASN A 282 -0.49 2.89 6.29
N ASN A 283 -0.59 2.64 4.99
CA ASN A 283 0.10 1.54 4.32
C ASN A 283 1.61 1.50 4.61
N HIS A 284 2.28 2.63 4.80
CA HIS A 284 3.69 2.69 5.18
C HIS A 284 3.97 1.91 6.45
N GLY A 285 3.08 1.96 7.45
CA GLY A 285 3.23 1.21 8.68
C GLY A 285 3.08 -0.30 8.47
N ILE A 286 2.26 -0.75 7.52
CA ILE A 286 2.20 -2.17 7.10
C ILE A 286 3.58 -2.61 6.62
N PHE A 287 4.22 -1.83 5.73
CA PHE A 287 5.58 -2.13 5.27
C PHE A 287 6.60 -2.12 6.41
N GLN A 288 6.50 -1.17 7.35
CA GLN A 288 7.38 -1.12 8.52
C GLN A 288 7.26 -2.39 9.39
N ASP A 289 6.03 -2.89 9.60
CA ASP A 289 5.79 -4.10 10.39
C ASP A 289 6.23 -5.37 9.66
N MET A 290 6.04 -5.43 8.33
CA MET A 290 6.56 -6.52 7.50
C MET A 290 8.10 -6.57 7.55
N ALA A 291 8.76 -5.42 7.42
CA ALA A 291 10.22 -5.34 7.45
C ALA A 291 10.79 -5.67 8.83
N LEU A 292 10.13 -5.20 9.91
CA LEU A 292 10.52 -5.52 11.28
C LEU A 292 10.35 -7.03 11.56
N SER A 293 9.25 -7.63 11.11
CA SER A 293 9.04 -9.08 11.16
C SER A 293 10.16 -9.81 10.43
N ALA A 294 10.54 -9.35 9.24
CA ALA A 294 11.56 -9.99 8.43
C ALA A 294 12.94 -10.00 9.09
N VAL A 295 13.41 -8.89 9.66
CA VAL A 295 14.69 -8.88 10.39
C VAL A 295 14.60 -9.76 11.64
N ALA A 296 13.51 -9.65 12.40
CA ALA A 296 13.39 -10.34 13.67
C ALA A 296 13.26 -11.87 13.51
N GLU A 297 12.68 -12.34 12.41
CA GLU A 297 12.60 -13.77 12.06
C GLU A 297 13.88 -14.32 11.43
N THR A 298 14.57 -13.53 10.60
CA THR A 298 15.82 -13.97 9.95
C THR A 298 17.03 -13.92 10.89
N HIS A 299 17.05 -12.97 11.83
CA HIS A 299 18.13 -12.76 12.80
C HIS A 299 17.64 -12.94 14.24
N ARG A 300 17.11 -14.13 14.57
CA ARG A 300 16.58 -14.48 15.91
C ARG A 300 17.60 -14.39 17.05
N SER A 301 18.90 -14.34 16.73
CA SER A 301 19.96 -14.20 17.72
C SER A 301 20.11 -12.78 18.25
N PHE A 302 19.63 -11.75 17.54
CA PHE A 302 19.64 -10.40 18.10
C PHE A 302 18.83 -10.37 19.39
N ASP A 303 19.38 -9.73 20.42
CA ASP A 303 18.79 -9.61 21.75
C ASP A 303 17.33 -9.11 21.72
N ARG A 304 17.00 -8.23 20.78
CA ARG A 304 15.68 -7.61 20.65
C ARG A 304 14.75 -8.32 19.68
N SER A 305 15.18 -9.36 18.96
CA SER A 305 14.36 -10.01 17.94
C SER A 305 13.03 -10.55 18.48
N ALA A 306 13.02 -11.16 19.67
CA ALA A 306 11.75 -11.63 20.27
C ALA A 306 10.76 -10.47 20.50
N ALA A 307 11.23 -9.35 21.04
CA ALA A 307 10.40 -8.16 21.27
C ALA A 307 9.94 -7.52 19.97
N TRP A 308 10.81 -7.45 18.96
CA TRP A 308 10.47 -6.94 17.63
C TRP A 308 9.41 -7.77 16.93
N ARG A 309 9.46 -9.10 17.02
CA ARG A 309 8.40 -9.98 16.50
C ARG A 309 7.06 -9.70 17.16
N GLY A 310 7.01 -9.67 18.49
CA GLY A 310 5.77 -9.36 19.23
C GLY A 310 5.20 -7.99 18.86
N LEU A 311 6.07 -6.99 18.72
CA LEU A 311 5.69 -5.64 18.31
C LEU A 311 5.13 -5.60 16.88
N ALA A 312 5.84 -6.21 15.92
CA ALA A 312 5.45 -6.25 14.53
C ALA A 312 4.12 -6.98 14.33
N THR A 313 3.92 -8.14 14.98
CA THR A 313 2.65 -8.87 14.95
C THR A 313 1.50 -8.03 15.50
N THR A 314 1.71 -7.35 16.64
CA THR A 314 0.69 -6.49 17.26
C THR A 314 0.33 -5.29 16.37
N ARG A 315 1.34 -4.63 15.80
CA ARG A 315 1.14 -3.47 14.91
C ARG A 315 0.49 -3.87 13.58
N LEU A 316 0.96 -4.94 12.94
CA LEU A 316 0.38 -5.45 11.69
C LEU A 316 -1.09 -5.83 11.87
N THR A 317 -1.42 -6.51 12.98
CA THR A 317 -2.82 -6.82 13.32
C THR A 317 -3.67 -5.55 13.42
N ARG A 318 -3.17 -4.51 14.09
CA ARG A 318 -3.88 -3.22 14.19
C ARG A 318 -4.01 -2.51 12.85
N GLN A 319 -2.97 -2.53 12.02
CA GLN A 319 -3.02 -1.93 10.68
C GLN A 319 -4.07 -2.61 9.81
N LEU A 320 -4.07 -3.95 9.76
CA LEU A 320 -5.06 -4.69 8.98
C LEU A 320 -6.48 -4.52 9.53
N ASN A 321 -6.66 -4.40 10.85
CA ASN A 321 -7.97 -4.08 11.44
C ASN A 321 -8.43 -2.65 11.09
N HIS A 322 -7.49 -1.72 10.91
CA HIS A 322 -7.79 -0.36 10.51
C HIS A 322 -8.07 -0.23 9.00
N SER A 323 -7.31 -0.94 8.16
CA SER A 323 -7.26 -0.70 6.72
C SER A 323 -8.06 -1.70 5.89
N LEU A 324 -8.53 -2.82 6.46
CA LEU A 324 -9.29 -3.83 5.73
C LEU A 324 -10.70 -3.99 6.32
N SER A 325 -11.72 -3.83 5.48
CA SER A 325 -13.11 -4.06 5.87
C SER A 325 -13.42 -5.55 6.04
N ALA A 326 -14.61 -5.85 6.57
CA ALA A 326 -15.09 -7.22 6.74
C ALA A 326 -15.31 -7.96 5.40
N ASP A 327 -15.61 -7.22 4.33
CA ASP A 327 -15.82 -7.74 2.97
C ASP A 327 -14.59 -7.56 2.07
N GLY A 328 -13.40 -7.38 2.65
CA GLY A 328 -12.14 -7.40 1.93
C GLY A 328 -11.75 -6.09 1.25
N VAL A 329 -12.51 -5.01 1.40
CA VAL A 329 -12.19 -3.70 0.81
C VAL A 329 -11.11 -2.99 1.63
N HIS A 330 -10.07 -2.53 0.96
CA HIS A 330 -9.03 -1.69 1.53
C HIS A 330 -9.53 -0.25 1.70
N LEU A 331 -9.28 0.33 2.86
CA LEU A 331 -9.89 1.57 3.35
C LEU A 331 -9.03 2.82 3.11
N GLU A 332 -8.10 2.77 2.14
CA GLU A 332 -7.33 3.95 1.69
C GLU A 332 -7.96 4.65 0.47
N HIS A 333 -9.22 4.36 0.15
CA HIS A 333 -10.00 5.13 -0.83
C HIS A 333 -9.38 5.18 -2.24
N SER A 334 -8.60 4.16 -2.59
CA SER A 334 -8.03 3.99 -3.91
C SER A 334 -8.18 2.54 -4.35
N PRO A 335 -9.01 2.27 -5.39
CA PRO A 335 -9.07 0.96 -6.03
C PRO A 335 -7.70 0.43 -6.48
N TYR A 336 -6.73 1.29 -6.84
CA TYR A 336 -5.37 0.83 -7.14
C TYR A 336 -4.67 0.21 -5.93
N TYR A 337 -4.83 0.82 -4.75
CA TYR A 337 -4.23 0.31 -3.52
C TYR A 337 -4.86 -1.00 -3.03
N GLN A 338 -6.07 -1.33 -3.47
CA GLN A 338 -6.66 -2.67 -3.30
C GLN A 338 -5.77 -3.74 -3.95
N ILE A 339 -5.36 -3.52 -5.22
CA ILE A 339 -4.50 -4.45 -5.96
C ILE A 339 -3.09 -4.45 -5.37
N TYR A 340 -2.51 -3.26 -5.19
CA TYR A 340 -1.13 -3.11 -4.75
C TYR A 340 -0.88 -3.76 -3.37
N LEU A 341 -1.79 -3.57 -2.41
CA LEU A 341 -1.64 -4.21 -1.11
C LEU A 341 -2.01 -5.68 -1.11
N TYR A 342 -2.99 -6.13 -1.90
CA TYR A 342 -3.24 -7.56 -2.03
C TYR A 342 -2.00 -8.28 -2.55
N ASP A 343 -1.41 -7.80 -3.65
CA ASP A 343 -0.19 -8.38 -4.23
C ASP A 343 0.95 -8.43 -3.19
N THR A 344 1.19 -7.29 -2.52
CA THR A 344 2.23 -7.18 -1.49
C THR A 344 2.03 -8.18 -0.35
N LEU A 345 0.82 -8.22 0.22
CA LEU A 345 0.51 -9.01 1.41
C LEU A 345 0.40 -10.51 1.10
N ALA A 346 -0.12 -10.88 -0.08
CA ALA A 346 -0.15 -12.27 -0.54
C ALA A 346 1.27 -12.82 -0.69
N ARG A 347 2.15 -12.10 -1.40
CA ARG A 347 3.56 -12.50 -1.56
C ARG A 347 4.30 -12.56 -0.22
N PHE A 348 4.00 -11.66 0.70
CA PHE A 348 4.60 -11.68 2.03
C PHE A 348 4.12 -12.87 2.88
N ASN A 349 2.84 -13.24 2.75
CA ASN A 349 2.30 -14.44 3.38
C ASN A 349 2.95 -15.71 2.82
N ASP A 350 3.16 -15.78 1.50
CA ASP A 350 3.85 -16.89 0.85
C ASP A 350 5.31 -17.00 1.31
N TRP A 351 6.01 -15.87 1.36
CA TRP A 351 7.36 -15.79 1.89
C TRP A 351 7.44 -16.27 3.34
N ALA A 352 6.53 -15.83 4.21
CA ALA A 352 6.51 -16.28 5.60
C ALA A 352 6.22 -17.78 5.71
N SER A 353 5.25 -18.28 4.94
CA SER A 353 4.91 -19.71 4.89
C SER A 353 6.10 -20.56 4.45
N ALA A 354 6.77 -20.17 3.36
CA ALA A 354 7.90 -20.88 2.80
C ALA A 354 9.11 -20.93 3.75
N ASN A 355 9.22 -19.94 4.65
CA ASN A 355 10.23 -19.88 5.71
C ASN A 355 9.76 -20.41 7.07
N ARG A 356 8.50 -20.87 7.18
CA ARG A 356 7.86 -21.31 8.43
C ARG A 356 7.87 -20.23 9.52
N PHE A 357 7.64 -18.99 9.11
CA PHE A 357 7.46 -17.86 10.01
C PHE A 357 5.99 -17.67 10.34
N GLU A 358 5.71 -17.33 11.59
CA GLU A 358 4.36 -17.03 12.05
C GLU A 358 4.08 -15.54 11.85
N LEU A 359 2.98 -15.23 11.17
CA LEU A 359 2.48 -13.87 11.01
C LEU A 359 1.21 -13.65 11.84
N SER A 360 0.72 -12.41 11.85
CA SER A 360 -0.60 -12.08 12.37
C SER A 360 -1.68 -13.00 11.80
N SER A 361 -2.58 -13.49 12.65
CA SER A 361 -3.74 -14.28 12.23
C SER A 361 -4.67 -13.53 11.27
N ARG A 362 -4.68 -12.20 11.33
CA ARG A 362 -5.44 -11.31 10.44
C ARG A 362 -4.95 -11.37 8.98
N MET A 363 -3.73 -11.87 8.73
CA MET A 363 -3.23 -12.13 7.37
C MET A 363 -4.09 -13.15 6.60
N ARG A 364 -4.83 -14.03 7.30
CA ARG A 364 -5.71 -15.01 6.64
C ARG A 364 -6.83 -14.37 5.82
N ASP A 365 -7.21 -13.14 6.15
CA ASP A 365 -8.33 -12.45 5.52
C ASP A 365 -7.88 -11.63 4.29
N VAL A 366 -6.56 -11.50 4.07
CA VAL A 366 -5.99 -10.89 2.85
C VAL A 366 -6.47 -11.62 1.60
N LYS A 367 -6.74 -12.92 1.70
CA LYS A 367 -7.27 -13.74 0.60
C LYS A 367 -8.64 -13.26 0.10
N ASP A 368 -9.40 -12.51 0.90
CA ASP A 368 -10.74 -12.06 0.53
C ASP A 368 -10.72 -10.71 -0.21
N MET A 369 -9.57 -10.01 -0.20
CA MET A 369 -9.41 -8.72 -0.87
C MET A 369 -9.77 -8.72 -2.36
N PRO A 370 -9.37 -9.70 -3.18
CA PRO A 370 -9.60 -9.62 -4.63
C PRO A 370 -11.08 -9.68 -5.02
N VAL A 371 -11.95 -10.23 -4.16
CA VAL A 371 -13.38 -10.40 -4.49
C VAL A 371 -14.03 -9.06 -4.85
N ALA A 372 -13.71 -7.99 -4.11
CA ALA A 372 -14.25 -6.66 -4.34
C ALA A 372 -13.84 -6.07 -5.71
N LEU A 373 -12.65 -6.42 -6.23
CA LEU A 373 -12.16 -5.92 -7.51
C LEU A 373 -13.03 -6.33 -8.69
N THR A 374 -13.73 -7.48 -8.58
CA THR A 374 -14.69 -7.97 -9.58
C THR A 374 -15.65 -6.84 -9.98
N TYR A 375 -16.12 -6.10 -8.98
CA TYR A 375 -17.17 -5.10 -9.12
C TYR A 375 -16.64 -3.66 -9.20
N MET A 376 -15.36 -3.43 -8.88
CA MET A 376 -14.69 -2.15 -9.13
C MET A 376 -14.24 -2.02 -10.58
N LEU A 377 -13.84 -3.13 -11.23
CA LEU A 377 -13.27 -3.09 -12.57
C LEU A 377 -14.30 -2.60 -13.59
N LYS A 378 -13.94 -1.54 -14.33
CA LYS A 378 -14.73 -1.05 -15.44
C LYS A 378 -14.67 -2.03 -16.62
N PRO A 379 -15.64 -2.00 -17.54
CA PRO A 379 -15.67 -2.91 -18.67
C PRO A 379 -14.50 -2.78 -19.66
N ASN A 380 -13.77 -1.66 -19.65
CA ASN A 380 -12.53 -1.48 -20.41
C ASN A 380 -11.26 -2.03 -19.71
N GLY A 381 -11.42 -2.69 -18.55
CA GLY A 381 -10.30 -3.27 -17.79
C GLY A 381 -9.50 -2.27 -16.94
N THR A 382 -9.97 -1.02 -16.83
CA THR A 382 -9.42 -0.03 -15.89
C THR A 382 -10.24 0.04 -14.61
N LEU A 383 -9.72 0.68 -13.56
CA LEU A 383 -10.46 1.00 -12.34
C LEU A 383 -11.03 2.43 -12.40
N PRO A 384 -12.13 2.75 -11.70
CA PRO A 384 -12.56 4.14 -11.52
C PRO A 384 -11.47 4.91 -10.78
N MET A 385 -11.11 6.10 -11.28
CA MET A 385 -9.96 6.86 -10.80
C MET A 385 -10.25 7.63 -9.48
N PHE A 386 -10.92 6.99 -8.53
CA PHE A 386 -11.13 7.52 -7.18
C PHE A 386 -9.83 7.52 -6.38
N GLY A 387 -9.62 8.58 -5.60
CA GLY A 387 -8.37 8.79 -4.87
C GLY A 387 -7.13 8.70 -5.76
N ASP A 388 -6.04 8.14 -5.22
CA ASP A 388 -4.79 7.94 -5.98
C ASP A 388 -4.80 6.70 -6.90
N THR A 389 -5.84 6.57 -7.73
CA THR A 389 -5.98 5.48 -8.71
C THR A 389 -5.65 5.97 -10.13
N PRO A 390 -4.60 5.43 -10.79
CA PRO A 390 -4.27 5.78 -12.18
C PRO A 390 -5.17 5.05 -13.19
N SER A 391 -5.22 5.55 -14.43
CA SER A 391 -5.89 4.85 -15.54
C SER A 391 -4.96 3.81 -16.15
N ILE A 392 -4.97 2.60 -15.58
CA ILE A 392 -4.17 1.47 -16.05
C ILE A 392 -5.10 0.31 -16.38
N THR A 393 -4.90 -0.32 -17.53
CA THR A 393 -5.55 -1.60 -17.85
C THR A 393 -4.83 -2.71 -17.09
N HIS A 394 -5.54 -3.36 -16.18
CA HIS A 394 -4.97 -4.43 -15.36
C HIS A 394 -5.03 -5.78 -16.07
N ARG A 395 -3.95 -6.54 -15.99
CA ARG A 395 -3.83 -7.91 -16.51
C ARG A 395 -3.94 -8.90 -15.35
N THR A 396 -4.30 -10.14 -15.64
CA THR A 396 -4.53 -11.19 -14.64
C THR A 396 -3.30 -11.47 -13.75
N ASN A 397 -2.09 -11.26 -14.28
CA ASN A 397 -0.84 -11.41 -13.51
C ASN A 397 -0.62 -10.35 -12.42
N ALA A 398 -1.47 -9.32 -12.35
CA ALA A 398 -1.45 -8.35 -11.24
C ALA A 398 -2.09 -8.90 -9.96
N ILE A 399 -2.77 -10.05 -10.04
CA ILE A 399 -3.47 -10.69 -8.92
C ILE A 399 -2.83 -12.06 -8.67
N PRO A 400 -2.03 -12.23 -7.60
CA PRO A 400 -1.60 -13.54 -7.17
C PRO A 400 -2.79 -14.51 -7.05
N TYR A 401 -2.63 -15.74 -7.53
CA TYR A 401 -3.66 -16.79 -7.45
C TYR A 401 -5.02 -16.42 -8.06
N ILE A 402 -5.04 -15.65 -9.15
CA ILE A 402 -6.27 -15.19 -9.84
C ILE A 402 -7.30 -16.31 -10.08
N GLU A 403 -6.85 -17.54 -10.33
CA GLU A 403 -7.71 -18.70 -10.57
C GLU A 403 -8.62 -19.07 -9.38
N ARG A 404 -8.29 -18.62 -8.16
CA ARG A 404 -9.15 -18.76 -6.97
C ARG A 404 -10.35 -17.80 -6.99
N TYR A 405 -10.36 -16.83 -7.91
CA TYR A 405 -11.34 -15.76 -8.00
C TYR A 405 -12.00 -15.78 -9.40
N PRO A 406 -12.79 -16.81 -9.72
CA PRO A 406 -13.28 -17.03 -11.08
C PRO A 406 -14.14 -15.88 -11.63
N HIS A 407 -14.84 -15.14 -10.77
CA HIS A 407 -15.57 -13.93 -11.15
C HIS A 407 -14.67 -12.75 -11.50
N LEU A 408 -13.59 -12.55 -10.73
CA LEU A 408 -12.59 -11.53 -11.04
C LEU A 408 -11.83 -11.90 -12.31
N LEU A 409 -11.46 -13.17 -12.50
CA LEU A 409 -10.84 -13.66 -13.72
C LEU A 409 -11.72 -13.36 -14.94
N TYR A 410 -13.02 -13.59 -14.84
CA TYR A 410 -13.99 -13.24 -15.87
C TYR A 410 -14.01 -11.75 -16.16
N ALA A 411 -14.05 -10.91 -15.11
CA ALA A 411 -14.01 -9.46 -15.29
C ALA A 411 -12.70 -8.98 -15.95
N MET A 412 -11.54 -9.47 -15.50
CA MET A 412 -10.22 -9.06 -15.99
C MET A 412 -9.90 -9.55 -17.40
N THR A 413 -10.52 -10.65 -17.84
CA THR A 413 -10.33 -11.20 -19.19
C THR A 413 -11.36 -10.69 -20.20
N GLY A 414 -12.26 -9.80 -19.79
CA GLY A 414 -13.34 -9.32 -20.65
C GLY A 414 -14.35 -10.41 -21.01
N GLY A 415 -14.57 -11.35 -20.09
CA GLY A 415 -15.50 -12.47 -20.22
C GLY A 415 -14.97 -13.70 -20.96
N LYS A 416 -13.65 -13.78 -21.19
CA LYS A 416 -13.03 -14.89 -21.95
C LYS A 416 -12.70 -16.13 -21.11
N ALA A 417 -12.46 -15.97 -19.81
CA ALA A 417 -12.12 -17.07 -18.89
C ALA A 417 -12.78 -16.88 -17.53
N GLY A 418 -12.85 -17.91 -16.70
CA GLY A 418 -13.51 -17.84 -15.39
C GLY A 418 -15.03 -17.97 -15.46
N VAL A 419 -15.73 -17.46 -14.44
CA VAL A 419 -17.19 -17.62 -14.29
C VAL A 419 -17.87 -16.26 -14.33
N GLN A 420 -18.85 -16.11 -15.23
CA GLN A 420 -19.63 -14.88 -15.35
C GLN A 420 -20.31 -14.50 -14.02
N PRO A 421 -20.11 -13.29 -13.48
CA PRO A 421 -20.82 -12.86 -12.28
C PRO A 421 -22.32 -12.68 -12.55
N THR A 422 -23.15 -12.99 -11.54
CA THR A 422 -24.60 -12.75 -11.58
C THR A 422 -24.99 -11.42 -10.95
N VAL A 423 -24.17 -10.93 -10.01
CA VAL A 423 -24.39 -9.65 -9.32
C VAL A 423 -24.17 -8.50 -10.29
N LYS A 424 -25.16 -7.62 -10.38
CA LYS A 424 -25.17 -6.45 -11.26
C LYS A 424 -25.30 -5.13 -10.53
N ALA A 425 -25.68 -5.16 -9.26
CA ALA A 425 -25.74 -3.99 -8.40
C ALA A 425 -25.34 -4.41 -7.00
N GLY A 426 -24.54 -3.59 -6.33
CA GLY A 426 -24.09 -3.92 -4.99
C GLY A 426 -23.32 -2.80 -4.33
N ARG A 427 -23.04 -3.02 -3.04
CA ARG A 427 -22.22 -2.14 -2.22
C ARG A 427 -20.95 -2.89 -1.82
N LEU A 428 -19.81 -2.21 -1.89
CA LEU A 428 -18.51 -2.69 -1.42
C LEU A 428 -18.14 -1.86 -0.18
N SER A 429 -18.17 -2.51 0.97
CA SER A 429 -18.03 -1.92 2.30
C SER A 429 -19.00 -0.76 2.49
N ASN A 430 -18.56 0.33 3.10
CA ASN A 430 -19.25 1.62 3.12
C ASN A 430 -18.65 2.60 2.10
N GLN A 431 -17.77 2.15 1.19
CA GLN A 431 -16.97 3.01 0.33
C GLN A 431 -17.50 3.14 -1.10
N TYR A 432 -18.05 2.06 -1.68
CA TYR A 432 -18.44 2.07 -3.09
C TYR A 432 -19.83 1.47 -3.29
N ALA A 433 -20.61 2.09 -4.17
CA ALA A 433 -21.77 1.47 -4.80
C ALA A 433 -21.46 1.26 -6.29
N PHE A 434 -21.92 0.17 -6.88
CA PHE A 434 -21.80 -0.07 -8.30
C PHE A 434 -23.12 -0.56 -8.90
N PHE A 435 -23.31 -0.22 -10.18
CA PHE A 435 -24.29 -0.79 -11.09
C PHE A 435 -23.57 -1.22 -12.36
N ARG A 436 -23.89 -2.40 -12.87
CA ARG A 436 -23.37 -2.90 -14.14
C ARG A 436 -24.48 -3.59 -14.93
N GLN A 437 -24.78 -3.06 -16.11
CA GLN A 437 -25.92 -3.48 -16.92
C GLN A 437 -25.87 -4.98 -17.30
N HIS A 438 -24.70 -5.44 -17.75
CA HIS A 438 -24.44 -6.85 -18.06
C HIS A 438 -22.94 -7.18 -17.98
N TRP A 439 -22.63 -8.46 -18.06
CA TRP A 439 -21.27 -9.01 -18.04
C TRP A 439 -20.84 -9.54 -19.40
N GLY A 440 -21.49 -9.12 -20.48
CA GLY A 440 -21.20 -9.59 -21.84
C GLY A 440 -22.14 -10.70 -22.33
N GLY A 441 -21.66 -11.52 -23.27
CA GLY A 441 -22.38 -12.68 -23.81
C GLY A 441 -23.60 -12.29 -24.64
N ARG A 442 -24.72 -13.01 -24.45
CA ARG A 442 -25.99 -12.75 -25.17
C ARG A 442 -26.59 -11.37 -24.89
N SER A 443 -26.17 -10.70 -23.82
CA SER A 443 -26.63 -9.35 -23.47
C SER A 443 -25.89 -8.22 -24.20
N GLY A 444 -24.86 -8.55 -25.00
CA GLY A 444 -24.04 -7.58 -25.73
C GLY A 444 -22.54 -7.72 -25.43
N PRO A 445 -21.68 -6.94 -26.10
CA PRO A 445 -20.23 -7.00 -25.89
C PRO A 445 -19.83 -6.61 -24.46
N PHE A 446 -18.85 -7.30 -23.87
CA PHE A 446 -18.42 -7.04 -22.48
C PHE A 446 -18.06 -5.57 -22.26
N GLN A 447 -17.28 -4.99 -23.19
CA GLN A 447 -16.75 -3.63 -23.13
C GLN A 447 -17.81 -2.53 -23.32
N ASP A 448 -19.00 -2.87 -23.78
CA ASP A 448 -20.07 -1.89 -24.03
C ASP A 448 -21.05 -1.77 -22.86
N ALA A 449 -20.94 -2.68 -21.88
CA ALA A 449 -21.77 -2.64 -20.68
C ALA A 449 -21.70 -1.27 -19.99
N VAL A 450 -22.86 -0.73 -19.64
CA VAL A 450 -22.92 0.49 -18.83
C VAL A 450 -22.57 0.15 -17.39
N GLN A 451 -21.62 0.87 -16.81
CA GLN A 451 -21.24 0.79 -15.40
C GLN A 451 -21.29 2.17 -14.75
N VAL A 452 -21.99 2.25 -13.62
CA VAL A 452 -22.06 3.43 -12.74
C VAL A 452 -21.40 3.05 -11.43
N THR A 453 -20.43 3.85 -10.98
CA THR A 453 -19.82 3.67 -9.66
C THR A 453 -19.93 4.96 -8.86
N MET A 454 -20.27 4.88 -7.58
CA MET A 454 -20.30 6.01 -6.66
C MET A 454 -19.36 5.74 -5.48
N THR A 455 -18.54 6.71 -5.10
CA THR A 455 -17.63 6.61 -3.95
C THR A 455 -18.10 7.48 -2.77
N ALA A 456 -17.85 7.01 -1.55
CA ALA A 456 -17.99 7.77 -0.31
C ALA A 456 -17.08 7.13 0.76
N GLY A 457 -17.15 7.62 2.00
CA GLY A 457 -16.36 7.06 3.09
C GLY A 457 -15.08 7.84 3.34
N TYR A 458 -14.78 8.06 4.62
CA TYR A 458 -13.56 8.74 5.04
C TYR A 458 -12.95 8.05 6.27
N HIS A 459 -11.98 7.19 6.01
CA HIS A 459 -11.30 6.35 7.01
C HIS A 459 -9.89 6.84 7.34
N SER A 460 -9.28 7.61 6.43
CA SER A 460 -7.95 8.21 6.54
C SER A 460 -7.79 9.29 5.47
N ASN A 461 -6.79 10.16 5.62
CA ASN A 461 -6.37 11.13 4.60
C ASN A 461 -5.38 10.55 3.59
N ILE A 462 -5.07 9.26 3.69
CA ILE A 462 -4.08 8.59 2.85
C ILE A 462 -4.75 8.22 1.53
N HIS A 463 -4.21 8.73 0.42
CA HIS A 463 -4.73 8.57 -0.94
C HIS A 463 -6.17 9.08 -1.18
N LYS A 464 -6.82 9.64 -0.16
CA LYS A 464 -8.16 10.24 -0.23
C LYS A 464 -8.13 11.61 -0.88
N HIS A 465 -9.05 11.85 -1.81
CA HIS A 465 -9.33 13.18 -2.36
C HIS A 465 -10.62 13.74 -1.76
N ALA A 466 -10.95 15.00 -2.06
CA ALA A 466 -12.23 15.60 -1.70
C ALA A 466 -13.37 15.15 -2.65
N ASP A 467 -13.45 13.84 -2.91
CA ASP A 467 -14.29 13.19 -3.93
C ASP A 467 -15.52 12.46 -3.37
N ASP A 468 -15.91 12.76 -2.14
CA ASP A 468 -17.09 12.15 -1.52
C ASP A 468 -18.36 12.33 -2.36
N LEU A 469 -19.11 11.23 -2.52
CA LEU A 469 -20.32 11.12 -3.31
C LEU A 469 -20.09 11.35 -4.81
N SER A 470 -18.85 11.34 -5.28
CA SER A 470 -18.53 11.41 -6.70
C SER A 470 -18.99 10.16 -7.45
N ILE A 471 -19.29 10.32 -8.74
CA ILE A 471 -19.71 9.24 -9.64
C ILE A 471 -18.79 9.10 -10.85
N ASP A 472 -18.55 7.87 -11.28
CA ASP A 472 -17.91 7.48 -12.55
C ASP A 472 -18.95 6.76 -13.41
N LEU A 473 -19.07 7.16 -14.69
CA LEU A 473 -20.05 6.62 -15.64
C LEU A 473 -19.32 6.20 -16.93
N TYR A 474 -19.25 4.89 -17.13
CA TYR A 474 -18.71 4.26 -18.33
C TYR A 474 -19.83 3.55 -19.08
N GLY A 475 -19.76 3.51 -20.41
CA GLY A 475 -20.65 2.69 -21.23
C GLY A 475 -20.28 2.76 -22.70
N TYR A 476 -20.75 1.80 -23.49
CA TYR A 476 -20.61 1.80 -24.95
C TYR A 476 -19.15 2.03 -25.40
N GLY A 477 -18.19 1.39 -24.73
CA GLY A 477 -16.78 1.47 -25.07
C GLY A 477 -16.05 2.75 -24.64
N ARG A 478 -16.64 3.61 -23.78
CA ARG A 478 -15.97 4.86 -23.34
C ARG A 478 -16.37 5.36 -21.95
N ASP A 479 -15.52 6.23 -21.40
CA ASP A 479 -15.85 7.07 -20.25
C ASP A 479 -16.75 8.24 -20.69
N PHE A 480 -17.90 8.40 -20.03
CA PHE A 480 -18.79 9.55 -20.20
C PHE A 480 -18.62 10.57 -19.07
N LEU A 481 -18.62 10.11 -17.82
CA LEU A 481 -18.19 10.89 -16.65
C LEU A 481 -17.01 10.19 -15.99
N VAL A 482 -15.97 10.94 -15.66
CA VAL A 482 -14.71 10.36 -15.17
C VAL A 482 -14.05 11.29 -14.15
N GLU A 483 -13.37 10.71 -13.17
CA GLU A 483 -12.59 11.47 -12.20
C GLU A 483 -11.40 12.22 -12.81
N SER A 484 -10.80 13.14 -12.06
CA SER A 484 -9.62 13.91 -12.52
C SER A 484 -8.31 13.12 -12.47
N GLY A 485 -8.29 11.96 -11.79
CA GLY A 485 -7.07 11.16 -11.60
C GLY A 485 -6.13 11.79 -10.57
N ARG A 486 -4.92 11.22 -10.42
CA ARG A 486 -3.98 11.61 -9.36
C ARG A 486 -2.91 12.62 -9.74
N TYR A 487 -2.77 12.92 -11.03
CA TYR A 487 -1.68 13.72 -11.61
C TYR A 487 -0.27 13.15 -11.40
N ALA A 488 0.30 13.25 -10.20
CA ALA A 488 1.59 12.66 -9.82
C ALA A 488 1.86 12.97 -8.34
N TYR A 489 2.80 12.24 -7.73
CA TYR A 489 3.34 12.61 -6.41
C TYR A 489 4.40 13.71 -6.54
N THR A 490 3.93 14.95 -6.71
CA THR A 490 4.75 16.14 -6.96
C THR A 490 4.22 17.36 -6.21
N LYS A 491 4.99 18.46 -6.25
CA LYS A 491 4.61 19.77 -5.70
C LYS A 491 3.98 20.70 -6.74
N ARG A 492 3.80 20.26 -7.99
CA ARG A 492 3.18 21.06 -9.04
C ARG A 492 1.71 21.38 -8.74
N PRO A 493 1.18 22.53 -9.19
CA PRO A 493 -0.18 22.97 -8.87
C PRO A 493 -1.28 21.97 -9.23
N GLU A 494 -1.12 21.19 -10.29
CA GLU A 494 -2.08 20.20 -10.79
C GLU A 494 -2.38 19.13 -9.73
N ARG A 495 -1.37 18.72 -8.94
CA ARG A 495 -1.60 17.80 -7.82
C ARG A 495 -2.54 18.42 -6.78
N ASN A 496 -2.40 19.71 -6.50
CA ASN A 496 -3.31 20.38 -5.57
C ASN A 496 -4.72 20.50 -6.14
N VAL A 497 -4.86 20.71 -7.46
CA VAL A 497 -6.15 20.80 -8.15
C VAL A 497 -6.91 19.49 -8.06
N VAL A 498 -6.29 18.35 -8.39
CA VAL A 498 -6.99 17.05 -8.38
C VAL A 498 -7.46 16.63 -6.99
N LEU A 499 -6.89 17.17 -5.92
CA LEU A 499 -7.30 16.87 -4.54
C LEU A 499 -8.57 17.63 -4.10
N GLN A 500 -9.03 18.64 -4.86
CA GLN A 500 -10.14 19.51 -4.45
C GLN A 500 -11.50 19.02 -4.94
N ALA A 501 -12.55 19.32 -4.16
CA ALA A 501 -13.94 18.95 -4.49
C ALA A 501 -14.40 19.46 -5.87
N ALA A 502 -13.85 20.59 -6.33
CA ALA A 502 -14.15 21.16 -7.64
C ALA A 502 -13.62 20.33 -8.83
N ALA A 503 -12.77 19.33 -8.59
CA ALA A 503 -12.23 18.41 -9.58
C ALA A 503 -13.00 17.07 -9.66
N HIS A 504 -14.08 16.93 -8.88
CA HIS A 504 -14.84 15.69 -8.75
C HIS A 504 -16.31 15.87 -9.13
N ASN A 505 -16.94 14.76 -9.52
CA ASN A 505 -18.34 14.69 -9.95
C ASN A 505 -19.32 14.77 -8.77
N THR A 506 -19.22 15.79 -7.92
CA THR A 506 -19.98 15.92 -6.65
C THR A 506 -20.60 17.32 -6.47
N VAL A 507 -21.14 17.61 -5.27
CA VAL A 507 -21.61 18.94 -4.88
C VAL A 507 -20.68 19.55 -3.85
N HIS A 508 -20.29 20.80 -4.05
CA HIS A 508 -19.44 21.53 -3.10
C HIS A 508 -19.90 22.98 -2.94
N VAL A 509 -19.42 23.66 -1.89
CA VAL A 509 -19.62 25.12 -1.73
C VAL A 509 -18.71 25.84 -2.71
N ALA A 510 -19.22 26.84 -3.43
CA ALA A 510 -18.46 27.61 -4.40
C ALA A 510 -17.18 28.19 -3.75
N GLY A 511 -16.02 27.92 -4.36
CA GLY A 511 -14.72 28.37 -3.85
C GLY A 511 -14.18 27.60 -2.64
N GLN A 512 -14.88 26.58 -2.14
CA GLN A 512 -14.44 25.76 -1.00
C GLN A 512 -14.37 24.28 -1.38
N SER A 513 -13.52 23.55 -0.65
CA SER A 513 -13.32 22.11 -0.77
C SER A 513 -13.67 21.39 0.53
N PHE A 514 -13.74 20.06 0.50
CA PHE A 514 -14.10 19.27 1.66
C PHE A 514 -13.00 19.31 2.74
N ARG A 515 -13.43 19.23 4.01
CA ARG A 515 -12.53 19.26 5.16
C ARG A 515 -12.08 17.85 5.53
N LEU A 516 -10.99 17.40 4.90
CA LEU A 516 -10.36 16.10 5.19
C LEU A 516 -9.44 16.20 6.43
N ILE A 517 -10.07 16.23 7.61
CA ILE A 517 -9.38 16.29 8.91
C ILE A 517 -9.77 15.11 9.81
N PRO A 518 -8.89 14.66 10.74
CA PRO A 518 -9.17 13.49 11.58
C PRO A 518 -10.50 13.52 12.35
N SER A 519 -10.98 14.70 12.76
CA SER A 519 -12.27 14.84 13.46
C SER A 519 -13.50 14.52 12.60
N ASN A 520 -13.33 14.42 11.28
CA ASN A 520 -14.38 14.08 10.32
C ASN A 520 -14.37 12.61 9.90
N LEU A 521 -13.46 11.79 10.41
CA LEU A 521 -13.42 10.36 10.11
C LEU A 521 -14.79 9.71 10.35
N ARG A 522 -15.20 8.83 9.44
CA ARG A 522 -16.47 8.08 9.44
C ARG A 522 -17.74 8.96 9.33
N ARG A 523 -17.61 10.24 8.98
CA ARG A 523 -18.75 11.14 8.73
C ARG A 523 -19.26 11.11 7.28
N SER A 524 -18.88 10.09 6.53
CA SER A 524 -19.42 9.80 5.20
C SER A 524 -19.42 8.31 4.91
N GLN A 525 -20.34 7.88 4.05
CA GLN A 525 -20.53 6.48 3.68
C GLN A 525 -21.55 6.29 2.54
N ILE A 526 -21.44 5.16 1.86
CA ILE A 526 -22.52 4.57 1.08
C ILE A 526 -23.50 3.88 2.04
N THR A 527 -24.73 4.39 2.12
CA THR A 527 -25.73 3.94 3.08
C THR A 527 -26.52 2.75 2.60
N SER A 528 -26.86 2.68 1.31
CA SER A 528 -27.69 1.59 0.77
C SER A 528 -27.53 1.42 -0.74
N VAL A 529 -27.80 0.19 -1.20
CA VAL A 529 -28.00 -0.17 -2.60
C VAL A 529 -29.26 -1.03 -2.68
N GLY A 530 -30.10 -0.79 -3.68
CA GLY A 530 -31.35 -1.50 -3.88
C GLY A 530 -31.60 -1.81 -5.35
N THR A 531 -32.44 -2.81 -5.59
CA THR A 531 -32.83 -3.21 -6.94
C THR A 531 -34.33 -3.41 -7.02
N SER A 532 -34.95 -2.99 -8.12
CA SER A 532 -36.34 -3.28 -8.45
C SER A 532 -36.48 -3.70 -9.91
N SER A 533 -37.71 -4.03 -10.31
CA SER A 533 -38.05 -4.38 -11.69
C SER A 533 -37.91 -3.22 -12.67
N ILE A 534 -37.86 -1.97 -12.20
CA ILE A 534 -37.77 -0.76 -13.03
C ILE A 534 -36.41 -0.08 -12.96
N GLN A 535 -35.70 -0.16 -11.83
CA GLN A 535 -34.47 0.59 -11.61
C GLN A 535 -33.56 -0.05 -10.55
N TRP A 536 -32.30 0.36 -10.52
CA TRP A 536 -31.40 0.12 -9.40
C TRP A 536 -31.08 1.44 -8.69
N THR A 537 -30.95 1.40 -7.38
CA THR A 537 -30.75 2.59 -6.55
C THR A 537 -29.54 2.48 -5.65
N ALA A 538 -28.92 3.62 -5.36
CA ALA A 538 -27.83 3.74 -4.41
C ALA A 538 -27.99 5.05 -3.64
N SER A 539 -27.58 5.07 -2.39
CA SER A 539 -27.62 6.24 -1.53
C SER A 539 -26.31 6.36 -0.76
N GLY A 540 -25.82 7.58 -0.61
CA GLY A 540 -24.69 7.90 0.24
C GLY A 540 -24.89 9.25 0.94
N THR A 541 -24.21 9.42 2.06
CA THR A 541 -24.21 10.65 2.84
C THR A 541 -22.80 11.10 3.16
N SER A 542 -22.60 12.41 3.27
CA SER A 542 -21.32 13.02 3.64
C SER A 542 -21.54 14.30 4.42
N GLN A 543 -20.80 14.46 5.52
CA GLN A 543 -20.69 15.73 6.25
C GLN A 543 -19.33 16.40 5.99
N LEU A 544 -18.57 15.96 4.98
CA LEU A 544 -17.24 16.48 4.68
C LEU A 544 -17.26 17.87 4.04
N ILE A 545 -18.43 18.32 3.54
CA ILE A 545 -18.66 19.74 3.17
C ILE A 545 -18.33 20.67 4.36
N GLY A 546 -18.51 20.19 5.59
CA GLY A 546 -18.09 20.89 6.81
C GLY A 546 -19.06 21.99 7.25
N ASN A 547 -18.70 22.71 8.31
CA ASN A 547 -19.45 23.86 8.86
C ASN A 547 -20.93 23.55 9.17
N GLY A 548 -21.20 22.35 9.70
CA GLY A 548 -22.55 21.88 10.02
C GLY A 548 -23.40 21.50 8.80
N MET A 549 -22.81 21.48 7.60
CA MET A 549 -23.50 21.07 6.38
C MET A 549 -23.51 19.56 6.20
N SER A 550 -24.51 19.06 5.49
CA SER A 550 -24.59 17.66 5.07
C SER A 550 -25.01 17.55 3.62
N HIS A 551 -24.52 16.51 2.95
CA HIS A 551 -24.84 16.17 1.57
C HIS A 551 -25.33 14.72 1.52
N THR A 552 -26.51 14.52 0.96
CA THR A 552 -27.03 13.20 0.58
C THR A 552 -27.08 13.13 -0.93
N ARG A 553 -26.46 12.10 -1.52
CA ARG A 553 -26.62 11.75 -2.93
C ARG A 553 -27.38 10.45 -3.07
N ARG A 554 -28.33 10.42 -4.01
CA ARG A 554 -29.00 9.19 -4.43
C ARG A 554 -28.96 9.04 -5.94
N LEU A 555 -28.84 7.81 -6.39
CA LEU A 555 -28.85 7.42 -7.79
C LEU A 555 -30.05 6.50 -8.05
N ALA A 556 -30.68 6.66 -9.20
CA ALA A 556 -31.63 5.69 -9.75
C ALA A 556 -31.26 5.45 -11.22
N TYR A 557 -30.86 4.21 -11.54
CA TYR A 557 -30.44 3.79 -12.87
C TYR A 557 -31.51 2.89 -13.49
N ASP A 558 -31.99 3.20 -14.69
CA ASP A 558 -33.06 2.46 -15.36
C ASP A 558 -32.61 1.13 -15.98
N ARG A 559 -31.30 0.87 -15.96
CA ARG A 559 -30.61 -0.28 -16.57
C ARG A 559 -30.47 -0.17 -18.09
N ASP A 560 -30.60 1.03 -18.63
CA ASP A 560 -30.52 1.30 -20.05
C ASP A 560 -30.04 2.74 -20.34
N GLY A 561 -28.86 3.05 -19.85
CA GLY A 561 -28.16 4.31 -20.16
C GLY A 561 -28.68 5.56 -19.46
N THR A 562 -29.74 5.52 -18.63
CA THR A 562 -30.26 6.72 -17.95
C THR A 562 -30.14 6.65 -16.42
N VAL A 563 -29.41 7.61 -15.85
CA VAL A 563 -29.23 7.77 -14.40
C VAL A 563 -29.90 9.07 -13.93
N LEU A 564 -30.81 8.95 -12.97
CA LEU A 564 -31.35 10.08 -12.22
C LEU A 564 -30.49 10.30 -10.97
N VAL A 565 -29.87 11.47 -10.88
CA VAL A 565 -29.03 11.89 -9.75
C VAL A 565 -29.80 12.89 -8.89
N TYR A 566 -29.95 12.56 -7.62
CA TYR A 566 -30.53 13.43 -6.61
C TYR A 566 -29.44 13.86 -5.63
N ASP A 567 -29.30 15.18 -5.45
CA ASP A 567 -28.46 15.74 -4.41
C ASP A 567 -29.28 16.62 -3.48
N ARG A 568 -29.19 16.36 -2.18
CA ARG A 568 -29.70 17.23 -1.13
C ARG A 568 -28.55 17.74 -0.30
N VAL A 569 -28.38 19.06 -0.27
CA VAL A 569 -27.44 19.71 0.65
C VAL A 569 -28.22 20.53 1.66
N THR A 570 -27.88 20.38 2.94
CA THR A 570 -28.41 21.17 4.05
C THR A 570 -27.29 21.99 4.66
N SER A 571 -27.59 23.24 5.01
CA SER A 571 -26.64 24.19 5.59
C SER A 571 -27.33 25.09 6.62
N PRO A 572 -26.64 25.46 7.72
CA PRO A 572 -27.16 26.42 8.68
C PRO A 572 -27.28 27.85 8.09
N VAL A 573 -26.46 28.15 7.08
CA VAL A 573 -26.36 29.48 6.44
C VAL A 573 -26.62 29.40 4.95
N THR A 574 -26.98 30.54 4.36
CA THR A 574 -27.23 30.62 2.92
C THR A 574 -25.91 30.60 2.17
N GLU A 575 -25.69 29.57 1.36
CA GLU A 575 -24.47 29.38 0.59
C GLU A 575 -24.77 29.17 -0.89
N SER A 576 -23.74 29.34 -1.72
CA SER A 576 -23.79 28.94 -3.14
C SER A 576 -23.15 27.58 -3.30
N PHE A 577 -23.94 26.60 -3.71
CA PHE A 577 -23.49 25.23 -3.98
C PHE A 577 -23.35 25.01 -5.48
N VAL A 578 -22.39 24.17 -5.87
CA VAL A 578 -22.11 23.82 -7.26
C VAL A 578 -22.11 22.31 -7.40
N GLN A 579 -23.03 21.77 -8.20
CA GLN A 579 -23.01 20.38 -8.66
C GLN A 579 -22.15 20.31 -9.93
N ARG A 580 -21.16 19.40 -9.97
CA ARG A 580 -20.26 19.23 -11.12
C ARG A 580 -20.37 17.84 -11.73
N PHE A 581 -20.20 17.80 -13.05
CA PHE A 581 -19.96 16.60 -13.83
C PHE A 581 -18.86 16.87 -14.85
N HIS A 582 -17.77 16.10 -14.77
CA HIS A 582 -16.60 16.18 -15.63
C HIS A 582 -16.65 15.06 -16.67
N LEU A 583 -16.61 15.45 -17.94
CA LEU A 583 -16.83 14.53 -19.04
C LEU A 583 -15.55 13.77 -19.42
N GLY A 584 -15.70 12.61 -20.06
CA GLY A 584 -14.58 11.98 -20.76
C GLY A 584 -14.04 12.84 -21.90
N VAL A 585 -12.73 12.73 -22.14
CA VAL A 585 -12.08 13.42 -23.28
C VAL A 585 -12.77 13.03 -24.60
N GLY A 586 -12.85 13.98 -25.52
CA GLY A 586 -13.48 13.79 -26.83
C GLY A 586 -15.02 13.84 -26.86
N LEU A 587 -15.70 14.20 -25.75
CA LEU A 587 -17.11 14.59 -25.78
C LEU A 587 -17.22 16.09 -26.09
N HIS A 588 -17.65 16.42 -27.31
CA HIS A 588 -17.80 17.78 -27.79
C HIS A 588 -19.23 18.29 -27.60
N ARG A 589 -19.37 19.54 -27.15
CA ARG A 589 -20.68 20.17 -26.94
C ARG A 589 -21.37 20.36 -28.28
N VAL A 590 -22.58 19.82 -28.42
CA VAL A 590 -23.45 19.99 -29.57
C VAL A 590 -24.48 21.10 -29.31
N ALA A 591 -25.08 21.09 -28.13
CA ALA A 591 -26.08 22.08 -27.72
C ALA A 591 -26.07 22.26 -26.20
N SER A 592 -26.52 23.42 -25.73
CA SER A 592 -26.78 23.66 -24.31
C SER A 592 -27.83 24.75 -24.16
N GLY A 593 -28.58 24.69 -23.07
CA GLY A 593 -29.51 25.73 -22.65
C GLY A 593 -29.35 26.03 -21.15
N SER A 594 -30.28 26.79 -20.59
CA SER A 594 -30.27 27.17 -19.17
C SER A 594 -30.33 25.99 -18.20
N ARG A 595 -30.79 24.82 -18.66
CA ARG A 595 -30.99 23.61 -17.85
C ARG A 595 -30.44 22.33 -18.46
N TYR A 596 -29.83 22.38 -19.63
CA TYR A 596 -29.35 21.16 -20.28
C TYR A 596 -28.04 21.37 -21.03
N ALA A 597 -27.31 20.28 -21.23
CA ALA A 597 -26.14 20.24 -22.11
C ALA A 597 -26.06 18.88 -22.80
N TYR A 598 -25.85 18.91 -24.11
CA TYR A 598 -25.80 17.73 -24.97
C TYR A 598 -24.45 17.65 -25.67
N PHE A 599 -23.81 16.49 -25.55
CA PHE A 599 -22.48 16.22 -26.07
C PHE A 599 -22.48 14.98 -26.94
N LYS A 600 -21.53 14.93 -27.88
CA LYS A 600 -21.27 13.76 -28.72
C LYS A 600 -19.77 13.56 -28.90
N ASP A 601 -19.38 12.34 -29.20
CA ASP A 601 -18.06 12.07 -29.74
C ASP A 601 -18.07 11.84 -31.25
N ALA A 602 -16.89 11.57 -31.81
CA ALA A 602 -16.73 11.34 -33.26
C ALA A 602 -17.48 10.11 -33.76
N ALA A 603 -17.78 9.13 -32.91
CA ALA A 603 -18.57 7.94 -33.25
C ALA A 603 -20.09 8.16 -33.09
N GLY A 604 -20.51 9.35 -32.66
CA GLY A 604 -21.92 9.69 -32.44
C GLY A 604 -22.47 9.22 -31.09
N ARG A 605 -21.67 8.58 -30.23
CA ARG A 605 -22.07 8.25 -28.86
C ARG A 605 -22.31 9.55 -28.12
N SER A 606 -23.37 9.61 -27.33
CA SER A 606 -23.91 10.88 -26.83
C SER A 606 -24.18 10.88 -25.34
N LEU A 607 -24.11 12.08 -24.75
CA LEU A 607 -24.45 12.34 -23.35
C LEU A 607 -25.35 13.57 -23.27
N HIS A 608 -26.55 13.40 -22.72
CA HIS A 608 -27.48 14.48 -22.41
C HIS A 608 -27.62 14.63 -20.90
N LEU A 609 -27.23 15.80 -20.38
CA LEU A 609 -27.53 16.21 -19.01
C LEU A 609 -28.73 17.15 -19.02
N LEU A 610 -29.72 16.87 -18.19
CA LEU A 610 -30.91 17.70 -18.02
C LEU A 610 -31.20 17.93 -16.53
N GLN A 611 -31.13 19.18 -16.10
CA GLN A 611 -31.47 19.61 -14.75
C GLN A 611 -32.99 19.86 -14.63
N LEU A 612 -33.64 19.06 -13.78
CA LEU A 612 -35.06 19.21 -13.49
C LEU A 612 -35.30 20.36 -12.51
N GLU A 613 -36.47 21.00 -12.66
CA GLU A 613 -36.88 22.14 -11.85
C GLU A 613 -37.41 21.69 -10.48
N VAL A 614 -36.53 21.70 -9.49
CA VAL A 614 -36.85 21.42 -8.08
C VAL A 614 -36.22 22.48 -7.19
N GLY A 615 -37.02 23.12 -6.33
CA GLY A 615 -36.54 24.12 -5.39
C GLY A 615 -36.00 25.38 -6.08
N SER A 616 -34.82 25.85 -5.68
CA SER A 616 -34.22 27.07 -6.26
C SER A 616 -33.81 26.90 -7.72
N ILE A 617 -33.86 28.02 -8.46
CA ILE A 617 -33.57 28.08 -9.90
C ILE A 617 -32.13 27.65 -10.16
N PRO A 618 -31.89 26.59 -10.96
CA PRO A 618 -30.55 26.18 -11.33
C PRO A 618 -29.92 27.15 -12.33
N LYS A 619 -28.62 27.42 -12.17
CA LYS A 619 -27.79 28.09 -13.18
C LYS A 619 -26.79 27.09 -13.73
N LEU A 620 -27.12 26.46 -14.86
CA LEU A 620 -26.23 25.52 -15.55
C LEU A 620 -25.26 26.26 -16.47
N ALA A 621 -23.99 25.87 -16.43
CA ALA A 621 -22.95 26.34 -17.33
C ALA A 621 -22.09 25.17 -17.83
N VAL A 622 -21.68 25.24 -19.10
CA VAL A 622 -20.65 24.35 -19.65
C VAL A 622 -19.32 25.08 -19.62
N GLY A 623 -18.31 24.43 -19.03
CA GLY A 623 -16.95 24.95 -18.97
C GLY A 623 -15.91 23.87 -19.28
N SER A 624 -14.66 24.15 -18.98
CA SER A 624 -13.55 23.20 -19.09
C SER A 624 -13.03 22.77 -17.72
N SER A 625 -12.51 21.55 -17.64
CA SER A 625 -11.69 21.04 -16.53
C SER A 625 -10.57 20.19 -17.13
N HIS A 626 -9.82 19.48 -16.28
CA HIS A 626 -8.72 18.62 -16.72
C HIS A 626 -8.85 17.21 -16.15
N VAL A 627 -8.16 16.27 -16.78
CA VAL A 627 -7.98 14.89 -16.33
C VAL A 627 -6.54 14.47 -16.51
N SER A 628 -6.03 13.68 -15.58
CA SER A 628 -4.76 12.99 -15.66
C SER A 628 -5.01 11.48 -15.75
N TYR A 629 -4.91 10.93 -16.96
CA TYR A 629 -4.99 9.47 -17.14
C TYR A 629 -3.69 8.77 -16.71
N ARG A 630 -2.57 9.49 -16.78
CA ARG A 630 -1.22 8.99 -16.46
C ARG A 630 -0.43 10.02 -15.67
N ASP A 631 0.61 9.56 -15.01
CA ASP A 631 1.44 10.49 -14.24
C ASP A 631 2.04 11.58 -15.13
N TYR A 632 1.96 12.83 -14.66
CA TYR A 632 2.39 14.05 -15.36
C TYR A 632 1.62 14.38 -16.65
N ASP A 633 0.50 13.69 -16.92
CA ASP A 633 -0.45 14.03 -17.98
C ASP A 633 -1.54 14.99 -17.46
N TRP A 634 -1.95 15.95 -18.30
CA TRP A 634 -2.94 16.98 -17.95
C TRP A 634 -3.76 17.39 -19.18
N GLN A 635 -4.82 16.63 -19.46
CA GLN A 635 -5.64 16.81 -20.66
C GLN A 635 -6.87 17.64 -20.34
N GLN A 636 -7.14 18.64 -21.18
CA GLN A 636 -8.37 19.43 -21.08
C GLN A 636 -9.60 18.60 -21.50
N ARG A 637 -10.71 18.81 -20.80
CA ARG A 637 -12.01 18.17 -21.05
C ARG A 637 -13.16 19.13 -20.75
N ASN A 638 -14.37 18.77 -21.19
CA ASN A 638 -15.57 19.52 -20.86
C ASN A 638 -16.08 19.17 -19.45
N GLN A 639 -16.72 20.13 -18.80
CA GLN A 639 -17.50 19.92 -17.59
C GLN A 639 -18.83 20.65 -17.65
N VAL A 640 -19.80 20.18 -16.89
CA VAL A 640 -21.07 20.85 -16.63
C VAL A 640 -21.14 21.18 -15.15
N ALA A 641 -21.45 22.43 -14.84
CA ALA A 641 -21.61 22.91 -13.48
C ALA A 641 -22.98 23.56 -13.31
N THR A 642 -23.75 23.13 -12.31
CA THR A 642 -25.02 23.74 -11.94
C THR A 642 -24.90 24.40 -10.57
N THR A 643 -25.16 25.70 -10.51
CA THR A 643 -25.13 26.46 -9.25
C THR A 643 -26.54 26.68 -8.71
N LYS A 644 -26.73 26.48 -7.41
CA LYS A 644 -27.92 26.90 -6.64
C LYS A 644 -27.51 27.59 -5.34
N ARG A 645 -28.31 28.55 -4.89
CA ARG A 645 -28.09 29.27 -3.63
C ARG A 645 -29.23 29.00 -2.63
N GLY A 646 -28.90 28.84 -1.35
CA GLY A 646 -29.89 28.65 -0.28
C GLY A 646 -29.32 28.01 0.99
N LYS A 647 -30.14 27.87 2.03
CA LYS A 647 -29.82 27.06 3.24
C LYS A 647 -30.05 25.56 3.03
N GLY A 648 -30.90 25.21 2.07
CA GLY A 648 -31.11 23.83 1.64
C GLY A 648 -31.34 23.80 0.15
N VAL A 649 -30.47 23.14 -0.60
CA VAL A 649 -30.59 23.03 -2.06
C VAL A 649 -30.82 21.59 -2.45
N THR A 650 -31.64 21.43 -3.49
CA THR A 650 -31.92 20.13 -4.09
C THR A 650 -31.59 20.20 -5.57
N TYR A 651 -30.80 19.24 -6.05
CA TYR A 651 -30.60 18.98 -7.47
C TYR A 651 -31.28 17.68 -7.83
N LEU A 652 -31.89 17.68 -9.01
CA LEU A 652 -32.44 16.48 -9.62
C LEU A 652 -32.04 16.50 -11.10
N THR A 653 -31.10 15.64 -11.48
CA THR A 653 -30.41 15.69 -12.77
C THR A 653 -30.57 14.36 -13.49
N LEU A 654 -31.14 14.38 -14.69
CA LEU A 654 -31.13 13.23 -15.59
C LEU A 654 -29.85 13.24 -16.42
N LEU A 655 -29.14 12.11 -16.39
CA LEU A 655 -28.00 11.83 -17.23
C LEU A 655 -28.39 10.69 -18.17
N HIS A 656 -28.47 10.95 -19.47
CA HIS A 656 -28.73 9.92 -20.48
C HIS A 656 -27.51 9.76 -21.37
N ILE A 657 -27.00 8.54 -21.46
CA ILE A 657 -25.98 8.16 -22.45
C ILE A 657 -26.61 7.29 -23.54
N GLY A 658 -26.15 7.47 -24.77
CA GLY A 658 -26.58 6.67 -25.91
C GLY A 658 -25.40 6.17 -26.74
N GLU A 659 -25.47 4.93 -27.21
CA GLU A 659 -24.54 4.37 -28.19
C GLU A 659 -24.62 5.11 -29.54
N LYS A 660 -25.80 5.66 -29.83
CA LYS A 660 -26.08 6.53 -30.98
C LYS A 660 -26.49 7.92 -30.49
N PRO A 661 -26.63 8.90 -31.40
CA PRO A 661 -27.18 10.20 -31.06
C PRO A 661 -28.60 10.13 -30.51
N THR A 662 -28.73 10.13 -29.18
CA THR A 662 -30.02 10.08 -28.49
C THR A 662 -30.04 11.12 -27.38
N LYS A 663 -31.18 11.81 -27.21
CA LYS A 663 -31.35 12.83 -26.16
C LYS A 663 -32.74 12.72 -25.56
N ILE A 664 -32.86 13.09 -24.28
CA ILE A 664 -34.17 13.35 -23.66
C ILE A 664 -34.89 14.46 -24.44
N SER A 665 -36.04 14.15 -25.03
CA SER A 665 -36.88 15.05 -25.82
C SER A 665 -37.95 15.72 -24.97
N SER A 666 -38.49 15.01 -23.97
CA SER A 666 -39.47 15.53 -23.01
C SER A 666 -39.40 14.80 -21.68
N TYR A 667 -39.94 15.42 -20.62
CA TYR A 667 -40.16 14.76 -19.33
C TYR A 667 -41.42 15.28 -18.65
N LYS A 668 -42.01 14.46 -17.80
CA LYS A 668 -43.04 14.82 -16.82
C LYS A 668 -42.55 14.37 -15.45
N MET A 669 -42.67 15.26 -14.46
CA MET A 669 -42.30 14.96 -13.08
C MET A 669 -43.52 15.09 -12.19
N GLU A 670 -43.80 14.05 -11.42
CA GLU A 670 -44.78 14.04 -10.35
C GLU A 670 -44.04 14.02 -9.00
N THR A 671 -44.48 14.86 -8.06
CA THR A 671 -43.91 14.91 -6.72
C THR A 671 -44.92 14.37 -5.72
N THR A 672 -44.60 13.24 -5.11
CA THR A 672 -45.38 12.68 -4.00
C THR A 672 -44.76 13.10 -2.66
N SER A 673 -45.40 12.72 -1.55
CA SER A 673 -44.85 12.97 -0.21
C SER A 673 -43.46 12.37 0.00
N ARG A 674 -43.13 11.25 -0.68
CA ARG A 674 -41.87 10.53 -0.51
C ARG A 674 -40.98 10.48 -1.75
N HIS A 675 -41.53 10.65 -2.95
CA HIS A 675 -40.78 10.41 -4.19
C HIS A 675 -40.92 11.53 -5.22
N TYR A 676 -39.88 11.72 -6.03
CA TYR A 676 -39.99 12.30 -7.36
C TYR A 676 -40.14 11.17 -8.37
N ILE A 677 -41.25 11.14 -9.11
CA ILE A 677 -41.50 10.18 -10.18
C ILE A 677 -41.28 10.92 -11.49
N VAL A 678 -40.26 10.51 -12.26
CA VAL A 678 -39.83 11.16 -13.48
C VAL A 678 -40.08 10.24 -14.65
N ARG A 679 -41.06 10.58 -15.47
CA ARG A 679 -41.30 9.94 -16.76
C ARG A 679 -40.61 10.75 -17.84
N TYR A 680 -39.69 10.15 -18.58
CA TYR A 680 -38.93 10.83 -19.61
C TYR A 680 -39.07 10.10 -20.95
N THR A 681 -38.97 10.87 -22.03
CA THR A 681 -39.02 10.38 -23.41
C THR A 681 -37.73 10.71 -24.11
N LEU A 682 -37.17 9.75 -24.84
CA LEU A 682 -35.98 9.93 -25.67
C LEU A 682 -36.37 10.41 -27.08
N SER A 683 -35.39 10.89 -27.84
CA SER A 683 -35.58 11.37 -29.21
C SER A 683 -35.95 10.27 -30.20
N ASP A 684 -35.79 9.00 -29.82
CA ASP A 684 -36.24 7.82 -30.58
C ASP A 684 -37.67 7.37 -30.22
N GLY A 685 -38.34 8.08 -29.32
CA GLY A 685 -39.70 7.77 -28.85
C GLY A 685 -39.77 6.87 -27.62
N THR A 686 -38.65 6.29 -27.18
CA THR A 686 -38.62 5.42 -25.99
C THR A 686 -39.01 6.21 -24.74
N THR A 687 -39.97 5.70 -23.99
CA THR A 687 -40.47 6.33 -22.75
C THR A 687 -40.22 5.43 -21.55
N LYS A 688 -39.63 5.99 -20.49
CA LYS A 688 -39.33 5.26 -19.24
C LYS A 688 -39.66 6.10 -18.01
N THR A 689 -39.74 5.42 -16.87
CA THR A 689 -40.03 6.03 -15.58
C THR A 689 -38.96 5.66 -14.56
N LEU A 690 -38.43 6.66 -13.87
CA LEU A 690 -37.57 6.52 -12.69
C LEU A 690 -38.28 7.11 -11.47
N SER A 691 -38.08 6.49 -10.31
CA SER A 691 -38.60 6.98 -9.03
C SER A 691 -37.45 7.26 -8.07
N MET A 692 -37.44 8.43 -7.46
CA MET A 692 -36.36 8.87 -6.58
C MET A 692 -36.89 9.24 -5.21
N LEU A 693 -36.36 8.63 -4.16
CA LEU A 693 -36.69 8.97 -2.77
C LEU A 693 -36.21 10.40 -2.45
N ARG A 694 -37.09 11.20 -1.85
CA ARG A 694 -36.86 12.62 -1.48
C ARG A 694 -36.01 12.79 -0.22
#